data_AF-A0A938MTL8-F1
#
_entry.id   AF-A0A938MTL8-F1
#
_cell.length_a   1.000
_cell.length_b   1.000
_cell.length_c   1.000
_cell.angle_alpha   90.00
_cell.angle_beta   90.00
_cell.angle_gamma   90.00
#
_symmetry.space_group_name_H-M   'P 1'
#
loop_
_entity.id
_entity.type
_entity.pdbx_description
1 polymer ?
#
loop_
_entity_poly.entity_id
_entity_poly.type
_entity_poly.pdbx_seq_one_letter_code
_entity_poly.pdbx_strand_id
1 'polypeptide(L)'
;MIRLLLLMSAGAVAASEPASFDGEYFAGRGDVEYLELLDISGRMFAPDVEFQNLPMLYTPAWNGFVEGPTWGAWWIQNSYGPTYCALPFWDEPYTTFIQNSHDLWFNQMGDGQRKGARDWVAPDGCLCDAASPGWIYYKQGDGRVDIHDWGMEFTAAGVVMQAELLLIGREKAAIAKYLPLLERCANFIESRRDPKNNLFLAGPAGNLLAPSYAGYKKPDGTYDKAYLAGLSITYIAGLDRLIELQKMAGHADKVALYSERRELARQGLPALTTEEGYFVKYIDPDGTKHGVYGAEKHGYFEAVCNHDAICFRVTDEAHSMKIYDKIAAIPGLRPYDLIITNYPALDDMYEKQESIWKFGHWVNGGHWSTCEARMIMAYYRLGKYEDARRSMKKMLDYARRFRMDNPLIDFGNDVYQPHVPINCVYDNWGVPAAMIRGLFEYLYTADGLRIVPHIPPGITELHQRMPIRFGDKRLLLSTYGSGAVTAVRINGRAWSSFDEKSLTLRDADTPVSARIEIALGGAQFPDRALSQSFAERSTPESVDLSGLADEIRGNFLPVRIGASSTGGNAFVGEFRRARIHNKALTAAKIASLAADEAAAPSVDAGLVGDWTFDQLDAGSVANRAAGDLPARVVGEVQIVDTNRGKAAQMAGKGFLEIADDRRLTLDDAFTLEAVICPGELPDGGTRILDKCTVGAADGWTFDTFPRNGLRLITPSGVVSHDAQLKAGEWAHVAATFQSGGELTLYLNGDRIASAPAQPRPTAQLQRIRKFHDALHAAGMDRCYEARHAALVLDCAATVVQRRQMLAEGKLKPLPEPPRQLAADRSYAETVLKLGQGLQNVLNAYEQSDDAHKRRVFELWTTAE
;
A
#
# COMPACT_ATOMS: atom_id res chain seq x y z
N MET A 1 -13.77 -40.72 76.49
CA MET A 1 -15.08 -40.23 75.98
C MET A 1 -14.85 -38.87 75.33
N ILE A 2 -15.44 -38.66 74.15
CA ILE A 2 -15.48 -37.44 73.32
C ILE A 2 -14.19 -37.13 72.52
N ARG A 3 -14.17 -37.59 71.25
CA ARG A 3 -13.34 -37.05 70.17
C ARG A 3 -14.07 -35.83 69.57
N LEU A 4 -13.38 -34.69 69.50
CA LEU A 4 -13.86 -33.46 68.89
C LEU A 4 -13.77 -33.57 67.36
N LEU A 5 -14.89 -33.48 66.65
CA LEU A 5 -14.93 -33.25 65.20
C LEU A 5 -14.62 -31.78 64.92
N LEU A 6 -13.57 -31.50 64.13
CA LEU A 6 -13.46 -30.25 63.38
C LEU A 6 -13.89 -30.55 61.94
N LEU A 7 -14.99 -29.94 61.49
CA LEU A 7 -15.32 -29.82 60.07
C LEU A 7 -14.38 -28.78 59.43
N MET A 8 -13.59 -29.20 58.44
CA MET A 8 -13.01 -28.28 57.46
C MET A 8 -13.94 -28.25 56.24
N SER A 9 -14.62 -27.11 56.03
CA SER A 9 -15.31 -26.79 54.79
C SER A 9 -14.29 -26.30 53.76
N ALA A 10 -14.07 -27.08 52.70
CA ALA A 10 -13.37 -26.64 51.51
C ALA A 10 -14.22 -25.57 50.80
N GLY A 11 -13.75 -24.32 50.83
CA GLY A 11 -14.31 -23.26 49.99
C GLY A 11 -13.85 -23.48 48.56
N ALA A 12 -14.78 -23.82 47.68
CA ALA A 12 -14.56 -23.78 46.24
C ALA A 12 -14.23 -22.35 45.84
N VAL A 13 -12.99 -22.11 45.41
CA VAL A 13 -12.62 -20.87 44.71
C VAL A 13 -13.34 -20.94 43.37
N ALA A 14 -14.37 -20.12 43.20
CA ALA A 14 -14.98 -19.92 41.89
C ALA A 14 -13.88 -19.40 40.94
N ALA A 15 -13.49 -20.21 39.96
CA ALA A 15 -12.61 -19.76 38.90
C ALA A 15 -13.26 -18.55 38.22
N SER A 16 -12.58 -17.41 38.20
CA SER A 16 -13.03 -16.23 37.48
C SER A 16 -13.27 -16.60 36.02
N GLU A 17 -14.41 -16.21 35.45
CA GLU A 17 -14.66 -16.43 34.02
C GLU A 17 -13.52 -15.81 33.19
N PRO A 18 -13.06 -16.48 32.12
CA PRO A 18 -12.04 -15.92 31.24
C PRO A 18 -12.54 -14.62 30.61
N ALA A 19 -11.68 -13.60 30.61
CA ALA A 19 -12.02 -12.27 30.09
C ALA A 19 -12.44 -12.34 28.61
N SER A 20 -13.46 -11.58 28.25
CA SER A 20 -14.00 -11.53 26.89
C SER A 20 -13.52 -10.30 26.13
N PHE A 21 -13.33 -10.44 24.81
CA PHE A 21 -13.09 -9.36 23.86
C PHE A 21 -14.13 -9.41 22.75
N ASP A 22 -14.64 -8.25 22.34
CA ASP A 22 -15.67 -8.12 21.30
C ASP A 22 -15.28 -7.00 20.33
N GLY A 23 -14.50 -7.35 19.30
CA GLY A 23 -14.05 -6.45 18.24
C GLY A 23 -14.83 -6.58 16.94
N GLU A 24 -14.50 -5.75 15.96
CA GLU A 24 -15.16 -5.73 14.65
C GLU A 24 -14.86 -7.00 13.84
N TYR A 25 -13.58 -7.42 13.82
CA TYR A 25 -13.07 -8.52 13.02
C TYR A 25 -12.83 -9.79 13.84
N PHE A 26 -12.51 -9.62 15.13
CA PHE A 26 -12.30 -10.75 16.04
C PHE A 26 -13.03 -10.55 17.36
N ALA A 27 -13.60 -11.64 17.88
CA ALA A 27 -14.17 -11.70 19.21
C ALA A 27 -13.79 -13.02 19.87
N GLY A 28 -13.85 -13.11 21.20
CA GLY A 28 -13.42 -14.31 21.88
C GLY A 28 -13.26 -14.18 23.39
N ARG A 29 -12.62 -15.18 23.99
CA ARG A 29 -12.31 -15.25 25.43
C ARG A 29 -10.90 -15.74 25.68
N GLY A 30 -10.30 -15.27 26.78
CA GLY A 30 -8.96 -15.66 27.24
C GLY A 30 -7.96 -14.52 27.11
N ASP A 31 -6.99 -14.65 26.21
CA ASP A 31 -5.96 -13.65 25.96
C ASP A 31 -6.50 -12.43 25.19
N VAL A 32 -7.05 -11.48 25.95
CA VAL A 32 -7.67 -10.25 25.41
C VAL A 32 -6.69 -9.40 24.63
N GLU A 33 -5.42 -9.28 25.07
CA GLU A 33 -4.43 -8.47 24.34
C GLU A 33 -4.15 -9.10 22.95
N TYR A 34 -4.03 -10.43 22.87
CA TYR A 34 -3.83 -11.08 21.57
C TYR A 34 -5.04 -10.92 20.65
N LEU A 35 -6.25 -11.05 21.20
CA LEU A 35 -7.49 -10.81 20.45
C LEU A 35 -7.58 -9.35 19.95
N GLU A 36 -7.17 -8.39 20.77
CA GLU A 36 -7.09 -6.98 20.37
C GLU A 36 -6.07 -6.76 19.24
N LEU A 37 -4.89 -7.40 19.30
CA LEU A 37 -3.89 -7.33 18.22
C LEU A 37 -4.42 -7.93 16.91
N LEU A 38 -5.17 -9.02 16.98
CA LEU A 38 -5.83 -9.64 15.82
C LEU A 38 -6.90 -8.71 15.22
N ASP A 39 -7.72 -8.10 16.08
CA ASP A 39 -8.75 -7.15 15.66
C ASP A 39 -8.16 -5.91 15.00
N ILE A 40 -7.11 -5.33 15.59
CA ILE A 40 -6.37 -4.22 14.98
C ILE A 40 -5.76 -4.65 13.64
N SER A 41 -5.22 -5.87 13.54
CA SER A 41 -4.71 -6.41 12.28
C SER A 41 -5.80 -6.43 11.20
N GLY A 42 -7.04 -6.83 11.54
CA GLY A 42 -8.19 -6.77 10.64
C GLY A 42 -8.57 -5.33 10.25
N ARG A 43 -8.64 -4.41 11.22
CA ARG A 43 -8.93 -2.99 11.01
C ARG A 43 -7.99 -2.33 10.01
N MET A 44 -6.70 -2.65 10.04
CA MET A 44 -5.69 -2.07 9.12
C MET A 44 -5.91 -2.40 7.63
N PHE A 45 -6.71 -3.44 7.32
CA PHE A 45 -7.08 -3.78 5.93
C PHE A 45 -8.31 -3.03 5.42
N ALA A 46 -9.00 -2.30 6.29
CA ALA A 46 -10.18 -1.54 5.91
C ALA A 46 -10.03 -0.05 6.25
N PRO A 47 -10.91 0.83 5.76
CA PRO A 47 -10.92 2.22 6.17
C PRO A 47 -11.06 2.33 7.69
N ASP A 48 -10.07 2.95 8.33
CA ASP A 48 -9.96 3.06 9.79
C ASP A 48 -9.59 4.50 10.18
N VAL A 49 -10.22 5.03 11.22
CA VAL A 49 -10.05 6.41 11.67
C VAL A 49 -8.74 6.66 12.42
N GLU A 50 -8.09 5.63 12.95
CA GLU A 50 -6.91 5.73 13.81
C GLU A 50 -5.62 5.47 13.02
N PHE A 51 -5.63 4.50 12.08
CA PHE A 51 -4.43 4.02 11.39
C PHE A 51 -4.45 4.28 9.87
N GLN A 52 -3.24 4.39 9.30
CA GLN A 52 -3.05 4.18 7.86
C GLN A 52 -3.58 2.80 7.47
N ASN A 53 -4.23 2.69 6.31
CA ASN A 53 -4.94 1.50 5.88
C ASN A 53 -4.64 1.12 4.43
N LEU A 54 -4.88 -0.15 4.08
CA LEU A 54 -4.55 -0.71 2.75
C LEU A 54 -5.09 0.10 1.55
N PRO A 55 -6.32 0.67 1.58
CA PRO A 55 -6.82 1.53 0.51
C PRO A 55 -5.90 2.70 0.12
N MET A 56 -5.08 3.21 1.05
CA MET A 56 -4.15 4.31 0.77
C MET A 56 -3.07 3.96 -0.28
N LEU A 57 -2.89 2.67 -0.55
CA LEU A 57 -1.95 2.14 -1.55
C LEU A 57 -2.60 1.89 -2.91
N TYR A 58 -3.86 2.27 -3.10
CA TYR A 58 -4.53 2.21 -4.39
C TYR A 58 -4.01 3.27 -5.36
N THR A 59 -3.84 2.89 -6.63
CA THR A 59 -3.58 3.82 -7.73
C THR A 59 -4.55 3.63 -8.90
N PRO A 60 -5.13 4.71 -9.44
CA PRO A 60 -5.98 4.64 -10.62
C PRO A 60 -5.20 4.36 -11.92
N ALA A 61 -3.86 4.44 -11.91
CA ALA A 61 -3.02 4.29 -13.10
C ALA A 61 -3.09 2.89 -13.72
N TRP A 62 -3.27 1.85 -12.91
CA TRP A 62 -3.51 0.47 -13.36
C TRP A 62 -4.64 -0.21 -12.57
N ASN A 63 -5.44 0.57 -11.83
CA ASN A 63 -6.51 0.06 -10.99
C ASN A 63 -6.04 -1.06 -10.05
N GLY A 64 -4.98 -0.79 -9.30
CA GLY A 64 -4.34 -1.77 -8.43
C GLY A 64 -3.55 -1.15 -7.30
N PHE A 65 -2.80 -1.99 -6.59
CA PHE A 65 -1.87 -1.53 -5.56
C PHE A 65 -0.57 -0.99 -6.18
N VAL A 66 -0.05 0.08 -5.58
CA VAL A 66 1.31 0.59 -5.78
C VAL A 66 2.11 0.38 -4.50
N GLU A 67 3.42 0.20 -4.63
CA GLU A 67 4.27 -0.12 -3.47
C GLU A 67 4.22 0.97 -2.40
N GLY A 68 4.19 2.24 -2.80
CA GLY A 68 4.13 3.37 -1.87
C GLY A 68 4.22 4.69 -2.61
N PRO A 69 4.12 5.82 -1.89
CA PRO A 69 4.01 7.15 -2.50
C PRO A 69 5.28 7.60 -3.23
N THR A 70 6.44 7.01 -2.95
CA THR A 70 7.74 7.49 -3.46
C THR A 70 8.29 6.73 -4.67
N TRP A 71 7.79 5.53 -4.95
CA TRP A 71 8.44 4.64 -5.93
C TRP A 71 7.65 4.43 -7.23
N GLY A 72 6.31 4.59 -7.22
CA GLY A 72 5.53 4.73 -8.46
C GLY A 72 5.46 3.49 -9.37
N ALA A 73 5.81 2.31 -8.86
CA ALA A 73 5.72 1.02 -9.56
C ALA A 73 5.34 -0.11 -8.58
N TRP A 74 5.31 -1.34 -9.09
CA TRP A 74 4.95 -2.54 -8.33
C TRP A 74 6.15 -3.48 -8.20
N TRP A 75 6.65 -3.66 -6.96
CA TRP A 75 7.84 -4.45 -6.65
C TRP A 75 7.49 -5.84 -6.15
N ILE A 76 8.15 -6.85 -6.71
CA ILE A 76 7.87 -8.26 -6.35
C ILE A 76 8.42 -8.64 -4.97
N GLN A 77 9.56 -8.07 -4.58
CA GLN A 77 10.26 -8.40 -3.33
C GLN A 77 9.42 -7.98 -2.11
N ASN A 78 9.00 -6.71 -2.13
CA ASN A 78 8.17 -6.08 -1.13
C ASN A 78 6.79 -6.73 -1.03
N SER A 79 6.19 -7.07 -2.17
CA SER A 79 4.83 -7.58 -2.20
C SER A 79 4.71 -9.05 -1.80
N TYR A 80 5.82 -9.80 -1.70
CA TYR A 80 5.75 -11.25 -1.51
C TYR A 80 5.07 -11.69 -0.21
N GLY A 81 5.59 -11.25 0.93
CA GLY A 81 5.05 -11.55 2.26
C GLY A 81 3.62 -11.04 2.45
N PRO A 82 3.32 -9.75 2.20
CA PRO A 82 1.98 -9.19 2.33
C PRO A 82 0.96 -9.89 1.45
N THR A 83 1.25 -10.06 0.16
CA THR A 83 0.31 -10.70 -0.76
C THR A 83 0.08 -12.13 -0.36
N TYR A 84 1.14 -12.92 -0.15
CA TYR A 84 0.98 -14.31 0.29
C TYR A 84 0.11 -14.37 1.54
N CYS A 85 0.39 -13.58 2.57
CA CYS A 85 -0.34 -13.69 3.82
C CYS A 85 -1.80 -13.22 3.72
N ALA A 86 -2.10 -12.22 2.90
CA ALA A 86 -3.42 -11.60 2.87
C ALA A 86 -4.44 -12.24 1.91
N LEU A 87 -3.95 -12.91 0.86
CA LEU A 87 -4.78 -13.53 -0.18
C LEU A 87 -6.00 -14.34 0.33
N PRO A 88 -5.91 -15.15 1.41
CA PRO A 88 -7.03 -15.95 1.87
C PRO A 88 -8.27 -15.14 2.32
N PHE A 89 -8.07 -13.94 2.88
CA PHE A 89 -9.16 -13.16 3.50
C PHE A 89 -9.49 -11.86 2.75
N TRP A 90 -8.74 -11.50 1.71
CA TRP A 90 -9.17 -10.43 0.81
C TRP A 90 -10.42 -10.80 0.05
N ASP A 91 -11.29 -9.83 -0.18
CA ASP A 91 -12.43 -9.93 -1.09
C ASP A 91 -12.33 -8.80 -2.13
N GLU A 92 -13.28 -8.73 -3.06
CA GLU A 92 -13.38 -7.57 -3.94
C GLU A 92 -13.54 -6.27 -3.12
N PRO A 93 -12.89 -5.16 -3.54
CA PRO A 93 -12.14 -5.00 -4.80
C PRO A 93 -10.65 -5.38 -4.72
N TYR A 94 -10.15 -5.82 -3.56
CA TYR A 94 -8.71 -6.05 -3.35
C TYR A 94 -8.17 -7.21 -4.19
N THR A 95 -8.99 -8.23 -4.46
CA THR A 95 -8.64 -9.35 -5.35
C THR A 95 -8.43 -8.88 -6.79
N THR A 96 -9.27 -7.99 -7.30
CA THR A 96 -9.03 -7.34 -8.60
C THR A 96 -7.80 -6.44 -8.56
N PHE A 97 -7.63 -5.64 -7.50
CA PHE A 97 -6.48 -4.73 -7.38
C PHE A 97 -5.15 -5.46 -7.40
N ILE A 98 -5.01 -6.56 -6.63
CA ILE A 98 -3.78 -7.34 -6.62
C ILE A 98 -3.56 -8.07 -7.95
N GLN A 99 -4.62 -8.58 -8.59
CA GLN A 99 -4.50 -9.20 -9.91
C GLN A 99 -4.01 -8.21 -10.96
N ASN A 100 -4.51 -6.98 -10.96
CA ASN A 100 -4.06 -5.92 -11.87
C ASN A 100 -2.60 -5.53 -11.61
N SER A 101 -2.17 -5.51 -10.35
CA SER A 101 -0.76 -5.29 -10.01
C SER A 101 0.15 -6.43 -10.47
N HIS A 102 -0.25 -7.69 -10.28
CA HIS A 102 0.49 -8.84 -10.82
C HIS A 102 0.55 -8.85 -12.35
N ASP A 103 -0.52 -8.40 -13.01
CA ASP A 103 -0.59 -8.29 -14.46
C ASP A 103 0.49 -7.39 -15.04
N LEU A 104 1.00 -6.41 -14.27
CA LEU A 104 2.16 -5.62 -14.67
C LEU A 104 3.39 -6.49 -14.91
N TRP A 105 3.61 -7.53 -14.09
CA TRP A 105 4.72 -8.47 -14.26
C TRP A 105 4.44 -9.47 -15.39
N PHE A 106 3.27 -10.10 -15.38
CA PHE A 106 2.97 -11.18 -16.31
C PHE A 106 2.72 -10.70 -17.74
N ASN A 107 2.02 -9.57 -17.94
CA ASN A 107 1.82 -9.00 -19.29
C ASN A 107 3.13 -8.45 -19.88
N GLN A 108 4.11 -8.17 -19.02
CA GLN A 108 5.44 -7.68 -19.40
C GLN A 108 6.55 -8.72 -19.28
N MET A 109 6.24 -9.96 -18.93
CA MET A 109 7.20 -11.05 -18.75
C MET A 109 8.12 -11.20 -19.96
N GLY A 110 9.38 -11.56 -19.71
CA GLY A 110 10.35 -11.85 -20.76
C GLY A 110 9.84 -12.93 -21.72
N ASP A 111 10.09 -12.71 -23.01
CA ASP A 111 9.69 -13.60 -24.11
C ASP A 111 10.88 -13.92 -25.04
N GLY A 112 12.11 -13.59 -24.60
CA GLY A 112 13.33 -13.75 -25.39
C GLY A 112 13.53 -12.68 -26.47
N GLN A 113 12.63 -11.70 -26.60
CA GLN A 113 12.70 -10.63 -27.60
C GLN A 113 12.45 -9.24 -27.01
N ARG A 114 11.58 -9.13 -26.01
CA ARG A 114 11.16 -7.89 -25.36
C ARG A 114 12.30 -7.23 -24.61
N LYS A 115 12.43 -5.92 -24.84
CA LYS A 115 13.38 -5.05 -24.14
C LYS A 115 12.72 -4.41 -22.93
N GLY A 116 13.41 -4.43 -21.79
CA GLY A 116 13.01 -3.69 -20.59
C GLY A 116 13.54 -2.25 -20.59
N ALA A 117 13.42 -1.58 -19.45
CA ALA A 117 13.82 -0.18 -19.25
C ALA A 117 15.32 0.12 -19.50
N ARG A 118 16.17 -0.92 -19.57
CA ARG A 118 17.61 -0.85 -19.84
C ARG A 118 18.00 -1.45 -21.20
N ASP A 119 17.04 -1.62 -22.11
CA ASP A 119 17.20 -2.27 -23.42
C ASP A 119 17.66 -3.74 -23.38
N TRP A 120 17.69 -4.34 -22.18
CA TRP A 120 17.99 -5.74 -21.99
C TRP A 120 16.85 -6.64 -22.46
N VAL A 121 17.21 -7.68 -23.21
CA VAL A 121 16.28 -8.71 -23.67
C VAL A 121 16.19 -9.81 -22.63
N ALA A 122 15.09 -9.85 -21.88
CA ALA A 122 14.89 -10.85 -20.84
C ALA A 122 14.58 -12.23 -21.45
N PRO A 123 15.12 -13.32 -20.87
CA PRO A 123 14.78 -14.68 -21.27
C PRO A 123 13.27 -14.95 -21.17
N ASP A 124 12.80 -15.91 -21.97
CA ASP A 124 11.42 -16.36 -21.89
C ASP A 124 11.08 -16.84 -20.47
N GLY A 125 9.97 -16.36 -19.91
CA GLY A 125 9.50 -16.74 -18.57
C GLY A 125 10.10 -15.93 -17.42
N CYS A 126 11.09 -15.07 -17.67
CA CYS A 126 11.68 -14.20 -16.66
C CYS A 126 10.70 -13.10 -16.23
N LEU A 127 10.39 -13.01 -14.94
CA LEU A 127 9.72 -11.86 -14.35
C LEU A 127 10.74 -10.74 -14.06
N CYS A 128 10.40 -9.81 -13.18
CA CYS A 128 11.14 -8.57 -12.97
C CYS A 128 11.26 -8.20 -11.49
N ASP A 129 12.12 -7.23 -11.21
CA ASP A 129 12.22 -6.56 -9.91
C ASP A 129 11.02 -5.64 -9.67
N ALA A 130 10.71 -4.81 -10.68
CA ALA A 130 9.61 -3.86 -10.65
C ALA A 130 8.96 -3.67 -12.02
N ALA A 131 7.67 -3.30 -12.02
CA ALA A 131 6.96 -2.93 -13.24
C ALA A 131 5.89 -1.85 -12.98
N SER A 132 5.63 -1.06 -14.01
CA SER A 132 4.50 -0.14 -14.13
C SER A 132 3.99 -0.18 -15.60
N PRO A 133 2.88 0.48 -15.95
CA PRO A 133 2.37 0.43 -17.32
C PRO A 133 3.41 0.87 -18.36
N GLY A 134 3.80 -0.06 -19.24
CA GLY A 134 4.79 0.20 -20.31
C GLY A 134 6.25 0.30 -19.85
N TRP A 135 6.54 0.03 -18.57
CA TRP A 135 7.88 0.07 -18.02
C TRP A 135 8.14 -1.17 -17.14
N ILE A 136 9.25 -1.86 -17.40
CA ILE A 136 9.64 -3.06 -16.66
C ILE A 136 11.15 -3.10 -16.44
N TYR A 137 11.53 -3.48 -15.23
CA TYR A 137 12.92 -3.57 -14.80
C TYR A 137 13.27 -5.02 -14.43
N TYR A 138 13.81 -5.78 -15.40
CA TYR A 138 13.95 -7.24 -15.31
C TYR A 138 15.00 -7.78 -14.32
N LYS A 139 15.99 -6.95 -13.97
CA LYS A 139 17.05 -7.28 -13.01
C LYS A 139 16.92 -6.37 -11.81
N GLN A 140 17.53 -6.66 -10.67
CA GLN A 140 17.40 -5.77 -9.53
C GLN A 140 18.02 -4.37 -9.78
N GLY A 141 17.37 -3.31 -9.31
CA GLY A 141 17.69 -1.91 -9.62
C GLY A 141 18.84 -1.20 -8.89
N ASP A 142 19.35 -1.71 -7.77
CA ASP A 142 20.29 -1.00 -6.89
C ASP A 142 21.72 -1.57 -6.96
N GLY A 143 22.74 -0.72 -6.77
CA GLY A 143 24.14 -1.18 -6.82
C GLY A 143 24.63 -1.42 -8.26
N ARG A 144 25.43 -2.46 -8.48
CA ARG A 144 26.14 -2.73 -9.74
C ARG A 144 25.26 -3.45 -10.78
N VAL A 145 24.21 -2.79 -11.24
CA VAL A 145 23.18 -3.37 -12.12
C VAL A 145 23.72 -4.08 -13.38
N ASP A 146 24.85 -3.64 -13.92
CA ASP A 146 25.47 -4.23 -15.12
C ASP A 146 25.96 -5.68 -14.91
N ILE A 147 26.30 -6.07 -13.67
CA ILE A 147 26.72 -7.44 -13.36
C ILE A 147 25.58 -8.33 -12.86
N HIS A 148 24.39 -7.76 -12.64
CA HIS A 148 23.27 -8.51 -12.11
C HIS A 148 22.83 -9.61 -13.07
N ASP A 149 22.44 -10.75 -12.52
CA ASP A 149 21.75 -11.80 -13.25
C ASP A 149 20.28 -11.42 -13.48
N TRP A 150 19.58 -12.25 -14.23
CA TRP A 150 18.13 -12.17 -14.38
C TRP A 150 17.41 -12.45 -13.06
N GLY A 151 16.16 -12.01 -12.98
CA GLY A 151 15.32 -12.17 -11.81
C GLY A 151 14.91 -13.61 -11.49
N MET A 152 15.83 -14.42 -10.95
CA MET A 152 15.61 -15.85 -10.70
C MET A 152 14.62 -16.09 -9.56
N GLU A 153 14.98 -15.69 -8.34
CA GLU A 153 14.13 -15.94 -7.17
C GLU A 153 12.89 -15.02 -7.15
N PHE A 154 12.98 -13.82 -7.75
CA PHE A 154 11.81 -12.98 -8.07
C PHE A 154 10.77 -13.77 -8.87
N THR A 155 11.22 -14.46 -9.93
CA THR A 155 10.33 -15.27 -10.77
C THR A 155 9.68 -16.39 -9.97
N ALA A 156 10.44 -17.04 -9.08
CA ALA A 156 9.90 -18.08 -8.22
C ALA A 156 8.84 -17.53 -7.23
N ALA A 157 9.08 -16.36 -6.63
CA ALA A 157 8.12 -15.70 -5.74
C ALA A 157 6.83 -15.29 -6.48
N GLY A 158 6.95 -14.80 -7.72
CA GLY A 158 5.80 -14.49 -8.59
C GLY A 158 4.97 -15.73 -8.91
N VAL A 159 5.62 -16.89 -9.13
CA VAL A 159 4.92 -18.18 -9.31
C VAL A 159 4.15 -18.54 -8.04
N VAL A 160 4.75 -18.42 -6.85
CA VAL A 160 4.06 -18.71 -5.58
C VAL A 160 2.83 -17.83 -5.40
N MET A 161 2.96 -16.51 -5.54
CA MET A 161 1.87 -15.56 -5.32
C MET A 161 0.72 -15.75 -6.31
N GLN A 162 1.02 -15.85 -7.61
CA GLN A 162 -0.02 -15.99 -8.63
C GLN A 162 -0.66 -17.37 -8.57
N ALA A 163 0.09 -18.45 -8.31
CA ALA A 163 -0.48 -19.78 -8.21
C ALA A 163 -1.37 -19.92 -6.96
N GLU A 164 -0.99 -19.33 -5.83
CA GLU A 164 -1.83 -19.28 -4.62
C GLU A 164 -3.14 -18.51 -4.90
N LEU A 165 -3.07 -17.34 -5.56
CA LEU A 165 -4.25 -16.56 -5.94
C LEU A 165 -5.23 -17.38 -6.80
N LEU A 166 -4.71 -18.15 -7.75
CA LEU A 166 -5.52 -19.02 -8.62
C LEU A 166 -6.11 -20.22 -7.86
N LEU A 167 -5.36 -20.83 -6.94
CA LEU A 167 -5.87 -21.93 -6.11
C LEU A 167 -6.97 -21.48 -5.14
N ILE A 168 -6.85 -20.26 -4.62
CA ILE A 168 -7.89 -19.64 -3.79
C ILE A 168 -9.11 -19.29 -4.63
N GLY A 169 -8.94 -18.67 -5.80
CA GLY A 169 -10.05 -18.23 -6.64
C GLY A 169 -10.76 -19.36 -7.40
N ARG A 170 -10.03 -20.43 -7.76
CA ARG A 170 -10.52 -21.62 -8.49
C ARG A 170 -11.24 -21.30 -9.82
N GLU A 171 -11.04 -20.10 -10.36
CA GLU A 171 -11.69 -19.65 -11.57
C GLU A 171 -11.05 -20.29 -12.81
N LYS A 172 -11.81 -21.13 -13.52
CA LYS A 172 -11.31 -21.87 -14.70
C LYS A 172 -10.71 -20.96 -15.76
N ALA A 173 -11.32 -19.81 -16.02
CA ALA A 173 -10.85 -18.87 -17.04
C ALA A 173 -9.51 -18.23 -16.64
N ALA A 174 -9.38 -17.82 -15.37
CA ALA A 174 -8.11 -17.31 -14.84
C ALA A 174 -7.03 -18.40 -14.87
N ILE A 175 -7.33 -19.62 -14.41
CA ILE A 175 -6.39 -20.74 -14.46
C ILE A 175 -5.92 -20.97 -15.89
N ALA A 176 -6.83 -21.04 -16.86
CA ALA A 176 -6.47 -21.21 -18.27
C ALA A 176 -5.60 -20.07 -18.82
N LYS A 177 -5.82 -18.82 -18.39
CA LYS A 177 -5.01 -17.65 -18.78
C LYS A 177 -3.59 -17.74 -18.22
N TYR A 178 -3.42 -17.99 -16.93
CA TYR A 178 -2.13 -17.86 -16.26
C TYR A 178 -1.30 -19.14 -16.26
N LEU A 179 -1.91 -20.32 -16.34
CA LEU A 179 -1.18 -21.59 -16.26
C LEU A 179 -0.04 -21.67 -17.29
N PRO A 180 -0.22 -21.32 -18.58
CA PRO A 180 0.90 -21.30 -19.54
C PRO A 180 2.01 -20.30 -19.19
N LEU A 181 1.68 -19.20 -18.51
CA LEU A 181 2.67 -18.20 -18.06
C LEU A 181 3.49 -18.74 -16.89
N LEU A 182 2.84 -19.39 -15.92
CA LEU A 182 3.51 -20.07 -14.81
C LEU A 182 4.42 -21.20 -15.28
N GLU A 183 4.01 -21.94 -16.33
CA GLU A 183 4.86 -22.95 -16.96
C GLU A 183 6.14 -22.34 -17.57
N ARG A 184 6.03 -21.19 -18.25
CA ARG A 184 7.18 -20.44 -18.78
C ARG A 184 8.13 -20.02 -17.67
N CYS A 185 7.61 -19.46 -16.57
CA CYS A 185 8.41 -19.14 -15.39
C CYS A 185 9.14 -20.36 -14.80
N ALA A 186 8.43 -21.49 -14.64
CA ALA A 186 9.03 -22.72 -14.14
C ALA A 186 10.12 -23.27 -15.08
N ASN A 187 9.93 -23.18 -16.40
CA ASN A 187 10.92 -23.59 -17.39
C ASN A 187 12.16 -22.68 -17.39
N PHE A 188 11.97 -21.37 -17.19
CA PHE A 188 13.06 -20.42 -17.02
C PHE A 188 13.93 -20.78 -15.80
N ILE A 189 13.31 -21.04 -14.65
CA ILE A 189 14.04 -21.46 -13.44
C ILE A 189 14.76 -22.79 -13.66
N GLU A 190 14.07 -23.77 -14.27
CA GLU A 190 14.62 -25.08 -14.58
C GLU A 190 15.85 -25.02 -15.50
N SER A 191 15.94 -24.00 -16.37
CA SER A 191 17.10 -23.79 -17.23
C SER A 191 18.40 -23.55 -16.47
N ARG A 192 18.34 -23.35 -15.14
CA ARG A 192 19.48 -23.08 -14.27
C ARG A 192 19.77 -24.22 -13.29
N ARG A 193 19.04 -25.34 -13.35
CA ARG A 193 19.35 -26.53 -12.55
C ARG A 193 20.63 -27.18 -13.04
N ASP A 194 21.55 -27.48 -12.14
CA ASP A 194 22.66 -28.40 -12.41
C ASP A 194 22.18 -29.85 -12.18
N PRO A 195 22.15 -30.70 -13.21
CA PRO A 195 21.68 -32.09 -13.08
C PRO A 195 22.57 -32.97 -12.19
N LYS A 196 23.79 -32.54 -11.85
CA LYS A 196 24.71 -33.33 -11.01
C LYS A 196 24.34 -33.31 -9.54
N ASN A 197 23.75 -32.20 -9.07
CA ASN A 197 23.42 -31.98 -7.66
C ASN A 197 21.97 -31.51 -7.44
N ASN A 198 21.23 -31.26 -8.53
CA ASN A 198 19.87 -30.73 -8.55
C ASN A 198 19.70 -29.35 -7.89
N LEU A 199 20.79 -28.58 -7.76
CA LEU A 199 20.78 -27.22 -7.26
C LEU A 199 20.64 -26.21 -8.39
N PHE A 200 20.24 -24.98 -8.07
CA PHE A 200 19.96 -23.94 -9.05
C PHE A 200 20.99 -22.82 -8.98
N LEU A 201 21.59 -22.52 -10.13
CA LEU A 201 22.58 -21.46 -10.28
C LEU A 201 21.90 -20.09 -10.42
N ALA A 202 22.31 -19.11 -9.63
CA ALA A 202 21.91 -17.70 -9.77
C ALA A 202 23.15 -16.80 -9.63
N GLY A 203 23.27 -15.76 -10.45
CA GLY A 203 24.36 -14.78 -10.37
C GLY A 203 24.02 -13.60 -9.44
N PRO A 204 24.87 -12.55 -9.43
CA PRO A 204 24.68 -11.38 -8.58
C PRO A 204 23.25 -10.84 -8.64
N ALA A 205 22.67 -10.53 -7.48
CA ALA A 205 21.32 -9.98 -7.34
C ALA A 205 20.18 -10.81 -7.98
N GLY A 206 20.42 -12.10 -8.27
CA GLY A 206 19.38 -13.03 -8.73
C GLY A 206 18.48 -13.57 -7.60
N ASN A 207 18.74 -13.20 -6.34
CA ASN A 207 17.97 -13.58 -5.16
C ASN A 207 16.78 -12.64 -4.92
N LEU A 208 15.86 -13.01 -4.03
CA LEU A 208 14.63 -12.25 -3.75
C LEU A 208 14.88 -10.89 -3.09
N LEU A 209 15.83 -10.80 -2.15
CA LEU A 209 16.23 -9.54 -1.51
C LEU A 209 17.59 -9.14 -2.05
N ALA A 210 17.60 -8.75 -3.30
CA ALA A 210 18.77 -8.14 -3.89
C ALA A 210 18.87 -6.69 -3.38
N PRO A 211 20.09 -6.22 -3.09
CA PRO A 211 21.30 -6.51 -3.88
C PRO A 211 22.44 -7.15 -3.05
N SER A 212 22.13 -7.86 -1.97
CA SER A 212 23.18 -8.44 -1.09
C SER A 212 23.93 -9.62 -1.69
N TYR A 213 23.30 -10.35 -2.59
CA TYR A 213 23.83 -11.61 -3.10
C TYR A 213 24.80 -11.35 -4.25
N ALA A 214 26.08 -11.68 -4.05
CA ALA A 214 27.11 -11.45 -5.06
C ALA A 214 27.35 -12.63 -6.01
N GLY A 215 26.76 -13.79 -5.76
CA GLY A 215 27.15 -15.02 -6.44
C GLY A 215 28.60 -15.41 -6.14
N TYR A 216 29.21 -16.14 -7.08
CA TYR A 216 30.58 -16.64 -6.93
C TYR A 216 31.59 -15.57 -7.36
N LYS A 217 32.36 -15.05 -6.40
CA LYS A 217 33.49 -14.15 -6.69
C LYS A 217 34.71 -14.96 -7.11
N LYS A 218 35.04 -14.90 -8.40
CA LYS A 218 36.19 -15.59 -8.99
C LYS A 218 37.52 -15.01 -8.49
N PRO A 219 38.62 -15.78 -8.58
CA PRO A 219 39.95 -15.31 -8.23
C PRO A 219 40.42 -14.05 -8.99
N ASP A 220 39.89 -13.83 -10.20
CA ASP A 220 40.18 -12.64 -11.02
C ASP A 220 39.35 -11.39 -10.61
N GLY A 221 38.49 -11.50 -9.60
CA GLY A 221 37.64 -10.44 -9.09
C GLY A 221 36.32 -10.25 -9.84
N THR A 222 36.04 -11.04 -10.88
CA THR A 222 34.73 -11.07 -11.55
C THR A 222 33.73 -11.92 -10.78
N TYR A 223 32.44 -11.76 -11.09
CA TYR A 223 31.36 -12.49 -10.43
C TYR A 223 30.67 -13.43 -11.42
N ASP A 224 30.26 -14.60 -10.93
CA ASP A 224 29.50 -15.60 -11.66
C ASP A 224 28.44 -16.23 -10.76
N LYS A 225 27.81 -17.30 -11.22
CA LYS A 225 26.67 -17.92 -10.55
C LYS A 225 27.13 -18.90 -9.47
N ALA A 226 26.38 -18.93 -8.38
CA ALA A 226 26.50 -19.89 -7.30
C ALA A 226 25.13 -20.56 -7.03
N TYR A 227 25.14 -21.65 -6.26
CA TYR A 227 23.94 -22.40 -5.92
C TYR A 227 23.16 -21.72 -4.80
N LEU A 228 22.09 -21.03 -5.14
CA LEU A 228 21.33 -20.19 -4.21
C LEU A 228 20.25 -20.99 -3.47
N ALA A 229 20.27 -20.99 -2.14
CA ALA A 229 19.33 -21.79 -1.35
C ALA A 229 17.89 -21.27 -1.46
N GLY A 230 17.70 -19.95 -1.35
CA GLY A 230 16.38 -19.30 -1.46
C GLY A 230 15.64 -19.64 -2.76
N LEU A 231 16.37 -19.69 -3.89
CA LEU A 231 15.81 -20.09 -5.18
C LEU A 231 15.27 -21.52 -5.17
N SER A 232 16.03 -22.49 -4.65
CA SER A 232 15.57 -23.89 -4.53
C SER A 232 14.32 -23.99 -3.66
N ILE A 233 14.32 -23.31 -2.52
CA ILE A 233 13.21 -23.33 -1.54
C ILE A 233 11.94 -22.71 -2.15
N THR A 234 12.05 -21.52 -2.72
CA THR A 234 10.92 -20.80 -3.32
C THR A 234 10.40 -21.52 -4.57
N TYR A 235 11.28 -22.14 -5.37
CA TYR A 235 10.86 -22.93 -6.52
C TYR A 235 10.08 -24.19 -6.13
N ILE A 236 10.51 -24.91 -5.08
CA ILE A 236 9.74 -26.06 -4.54
C ILE A 236 8.35 -25.60 -4.10
N ALA A 237 8.25 -24.47 -3.39
CA ALA A 237 6.97 -23.90 -2.96
C ALA A 237 6.07 -23.51 -4.16
N GLY A 238 6.67 -23.00 -5.25
CA GLY A 238 5.96 -22.68 -6.48
C GLY A 238 5.48 -23.93 -7.21
N LEU A 239 6.31 -24.97 -7.29
CA LEU A 239 5.95 -26.25 -7.91
C LEU A 239 4.83 -26.96 -7.15
N ASP A 240 4.82 -26.93 -5.82
CA ASP A 240 3.73 -27.50 -5.02
C ASP A 240 2.36 -26.94 -5.44
N ARG A 241 2.28 -25.64 -5.73
CA ARG A 241 1.04 -24.98 -6.18
C ARG A 241 0.75 -25.23 -7.65
N LEU A 242 1.79 -25.16 -8.50
CA LEU A 242 1.66 -25.41 -9.94
C LEU A 242 1.13 -26.82 -10.21
N ILE A 243 1.58 -27.82 -9.46
CA ILE A 243 1.09 -29.20 -9.56
C ILE A 243 -0.42 -29.27 -9.31
N GLU A 244 -0.94 -28.59 -8.28
CA GLU A 244 -2.36 -28.57 -7.97
C GLU A 244 -3.18 -27.85 -9.06
N LEU A 245 -2.65 -26.77 -9.64
CA LEU A 245 -3.29 -26.11 -10.80
C LEU A 245 -3.33 -27.00 -12.05
N GLN A 246 -2.26 -27.75 -12.32
CA GLN A 246 -2.21 -28.70 -13.44
C GLN A 246 -3.21 -29.85 -13.24
N LYS A 247 -3.40 -30.32 -12.00
CA LYS A 247 -4.45 -31.29 -11.66
C LYS A 247 -5.85 -30.70 -11.92
N MET A 248 -6.11 -29.46 -11.51
CA MET A 248 -7.39 -28.77 -11.79
C MET A 248 -7.64 -28.60 -13.30
N ALA A 249 -6.59 -28.39 -14.09
CA ALA A 249 -6.66 -28.31 -15.54
C ALA A 249 -6.74 -29.69 -16.24
N GLY A 250 -6.53 -30.79 -15.53
CA GLY A 250 -6.54 -32.15 -16.08
C GLY A 250 -5.29 -32.52 -16.90
N HIS A 251 -4.17 -31.83 -16.72
CA HIS A 251 -2.94 -32.04 -17.48
C HIS A 251 -2.01 -33.06 -16.80
N ALA A 252 -2.35 -34.36 -16.92
CA ALA A 252 -1.65 -35.43 -16.20
C ALA A 252 -0.13 -35.54 -16.51
N ASP A 253 0.26 -35.27 -17.76
CA ASP A 253 1.66 -35.22 -18.19
C ASP A 253 2.44 -34.09 -17.49
N LYS A 254 1.83 -32.90 -17.38
CA LYS A 254 2.39 -31.76 -16.66
C LYS A 254 2.47 -32.02 -15.16
N VAL A 255 1.45 -32.67 -14.58
CA VAL A 255 1.49 -33.11 -13.17
C VAL A 255 2.70 -34.02 -12.92
N ALA A 256 2.93 -35.01 -13.78
CA ALA A 256 4.08 -35.89 -13.66
C ALA A 256 5.42 -35.12 -13.78
N LEU A 257 5.55 -34.27 -14.80
CA LEU A 257 6.75 -33.45 -15.04
C LEU A 257 7.10 -32.56 -13.85
N TYR A 258 6.13 -31.78 -13.35
CA TYR A 258 6.40 -30.84 -12.26
C TYR A 258 6.57 -31.55 -10.91
N SER A 259 5.94 -32.71 -10.72
CA SER A 259 6.21 -33.56 -9.57
C SER A 259 7.65 -34.08 -9.58
N GLU A 260 8.14 -34.58 -10.72
CA GLU A 260 9.53 -35.01 -10.87
C GLU A 260 10.51 -33.87 -10.60
N ARG A 261 10.30 -32.69 -11.19
CA ARG A 261 11.14 -31.50 -10.94
C ARG A 261 11.16 -31.11 -9.47
N ARG A 262 10.01 -31.15 -8.78
CA ARG A 262 9.92 -30.85 -7.36
C ARG A 262 10.74 -31.84 -6.53
N GLU A 263 10.62 -33.14 -6.81
CA GLU A 263 11.38 -34.16 -6.09
C GLU A 263 12.88 -34.04 -6.36
N LEU A 264 13.30 -33.73 -7.59
CA LEU A 264 14.71 -33.46 -7.91
C LEU A 264 15.22 -32.24 -7.12
N ALA A 265 14.49 -31.13 -7.09
CA ALA A 265 14.86 -29.95 -6.32
C ALA A 265 14.98 -30.28 -4.81
N ARG A 266 14.06 -31.08 -4.26
CA ARG A 266 14.12 -31.56 -2.87
C ARG A 266 15.34 -32.42 -2.60
N GLN A 267 15.76 -33.27 -3.54
CA GLN A 267 16.98 -34.08 -3.41
C GLN A 267 18.26 -33.23 -3.33
N GLY A 268 18.26 -32.00 -3.87
CA GLY A 268 19.39 -31.08 -3.78
C GLY A 268 19.53 -30.40 -2.40
N LEU A 269 18.42 -30.17 -1.69
CA LEU A 269 18.40 -29.40 -0.43
C LEU A 269 19.41 -29.86 0.65
N PRO A 270 19.66 -31.16 0.87
CA PRO A 270 20.65 -31.59 1.86
C PRO A 270 22.05 -31.02 1.63
N ALA A 271 22.45 -30.75 0.38
CA ALA A 271 23.76 -30.16 0.08
C ALA A 271 23.89 -28.72 0.61
N LEU A 272 22.77 -27.99 0.67
CA LEU A 272 22.66 -26.61 1.17
C LEU A 272 22.50 -26.56 2.71
N THR A 273 22.36 -27.69 3.38
CA THR A 273 22.10 -27.75 4.82
C THR A 273 23.42 -27.81 5.61
N THR A 274 23.48 -27.15 6.75
CA THR A 274 24.58 -27.23 7.73
C THR A 274 24.42 -28.46 8.64
N GLU A 275 25.46 -28.81 9.38
CA GLU A 275 25.36 -29.90 10.38
C GLU A 275 24.35 -29.60 11.49
N GLU A 276 24.15 -28.32 11.81
CA GLU A 276 23.15 -27.87 12.79
C GLU A 276 21.71 -27.89 12.23
N GLY A 277 21.52 -28.17 10.94
CA GLY A 277 20.20 -28.34 10.34
C GLY A 277 19.52 -27.05 9.90
N TYR A 278 20.27 -26.02 9.54
CA TYR A 278 19.75 -24.83 8.85
C TYR A 278 20.39 -24.68 7.46
N PHE A 279 19.78 -23.92 6.57
CA PHE A 279 20.32 -23.69 5.23
C PHE A 279 21.36 -22.57 5.23
N VAL A 280 22.45 -22.78 4.49
CA VAL A 280 23.37 -21.69 4.13
C VAL A 280 22.69 -20.77 3.10
N LYS A 281 23.20 -19.55 2.88
CA LYS A 281 22.67 -18.64 1.86
C LYS A 281 22.88 -19.23 0.46
N TYR A 282 24.11 -19.64 0.17
CA TYR A 282 24.48 -20.25 -1.11
C TYR A 282 25.79 -21.06 -1.02
N ILE A 283 26.09 -21.79 -2.09
CA ILE A 283 27.32 -22.57 -2.24
C ILE A 283 28.00 -22.23 -3.57
N ASP A 284 29.28 -21.91 -3.54
CA ASP A 284 30.08 -21.70 -4.74
C ASP A 284 30.25 -22.99 -5.56
N PRO A 285 30.55 -22.92 -6.86
CA PRO A 285 30.79 -24.11 -7.68
C PRO A 285 31.88 -25.06 -7.17
N ASP A 286 32.82 -24.57 -6.34
CA ASP A 286 33.87 -25.36 -5.72
C ASP A 286 33.47 -26.02 -4.38
N GLY A 287 32.25 -25.76 -3.90
CA GLY A 287 31.72 -26.29 -2.65
C GLY A 287 31.85 -25.35 -1.44
N THR A 288 32.43 -24.16 -1.60
CA THR A 288 32.52 -23.16 -0.51
C THR A 288 31.12 -22.73 -0.07
N LYS A 289 30.83 -22.89 1.23
CA LYS A 289 29.54 -22.51 1.82
C LYS A 289 29.56 -21.04 2.29
N HIS A 290 28.47 -20.32 2.03
CA HIS A 290 28.26 -18.95 2.45
C HIS A 290 27.08 -18.83 3.40
N GLY A 291 27.30 -18.33 4.61
CA GLY A 291 26.27 -18.27 5.65
C GLY A 291 26.35 -19.44 6.64
N VAL A 292 27.57 -19.87 6.99
CA VAL A 292 27.79 -20.85 8.07
C VAL A 292 28.08 -20.05 9.34
N TYR A 293 27.06 -19.86 10.17
CA TYR A 293 27.12 -19.00 11.34
C TYR A 293 28.30 -19.33 12.26
N GLY A 294 29.16 -18.34 12.51
CA GLY A 294 30.36 -18.47 13.35
C GLY A 294 31.64 -18.91 12.62
N ALA A 295 31.59 -19.19 11.31
CA ALA A 295 32.79 -19.38 10.51
C ALA A 295 33.62 -18.08 10.40
N GLU A 296 34.93 -18.20 10.20
CA GLU A 296 35.82 -17.02 10.05
C GLU A 296 35.47 -16.16 8.83
N LYS A 297 35.00 -16.81 7.75
CA LYS A 297 34.59 -16.18 6.50
C LYS A 297 33.21 -16.67 6.13
N HIS A 298 32.36 -15.77 5.63
CA HIS A 298 30.95 -16.02 5.35
C HIS A 298 30.19 -16.53 6.59
N GLY A 299 30.62 -16.03 7.75
CA GLY A 299 30.24 -16.46 9.09
C GLY A 299 28.90 -15.95 9.61
N TYR A 300 28.07 -15.37 8.74
CA TYR A 300 26.76 -14.84 9.09
C TYR A 300 25.68 -15.94 9.02
N PHE A 301 24.55 -15.72 9.68
CA PHE A 301 23.33 -16.50 9.49
C PHE A 301 22.43 -15.76 8.51
N GLU A 302 21.94 -16.45 7.47
CA GLU A 302 20.95 -15.91 6.53
C GLU A 302 19.55 -16.27 7.00
N ALA A 303 18.74 -15.29 7.40
CA ALA A 303 17.40 -15.54 7.92
C ALA A 303 16.40 -15.88 6.81
N VAL A 304 16.56 -15.27 5.63
CA VAL A 304 15.51 -15.22 4.59
C VAL A 304 15.13 -16.60 4.07
N CYS A 305 16.10 -17.35 3.55
CA CYS A 305 15.84 -18.69 3.03
C CYS A 305 15.35 -19.66 4.13
N ASN A 306 15.84 -19.48 5.36
CA ASN A 306 15.51 -20.34 6.49
C ASN A 306 14.06 -20.16 6.95
N HIS A 307 13.59 -18.93 7.12
CA HIS A 307 12.19 -18.71 7.47
C HIS A 307 11.24 -19.01 6.30
N ASP A 308 11.69 -18.88 5.05
CA ASP A 308 10.89 -19.26 3.88
C ASP A 308 10.73 -20.79 3.79
N ALA A 309 11.78 -21.54 4.09
CA ALA A 309 11.73 -23.00 4.13
C ALA A 309 10.70 -23.51 5.15
N ILE A 310 10.65 -22.85 6.32
CA ILE A 310 9.58 -23.07 7.28
C ILE A 310 8.28 -22.59 6.65
N CYS A 311 8.05 -21.29 6.44
CA CYS A 311 6.79 -20.69 5.95
C CYS A 311 6.07 -21.53 4.87
N PHE A 312 6.79 -22.03 3.86
CA PHE A 312 6.20 -22.74 2.72
C PHE A 312 6.13 -24.28 2.85
N ARG A 313 6.45 -24.86 4.03
CA ARG A 313 6.49 -26.32 4.27
C ARG A 313 7.47 -27.06 3.35
N VAL A 314 8.58 -26.40 3.00
CA VAL A 314 9.67 -27.06 2.27
C VAL A 314 10.41 -28.01 3.20
N THR A 315 10.49 -27.66 4.49
CA THR A 315 10.98 -28.53 5.56
C THR A 315 9.83 -29.14 6.35
N ASP A 316 10.08 -30.33 6.90
CA ASP A 316 9.18 -30.96 7.87
C ASP A 316 9.24 -30.24 9.23
N GLU A 317 8.38 -30.65 10.17
CA GLU A 317 8.26 -30.03 11.48
C GLU A 317 9.54 -30.15 12.32
N ALA A 318 10.23 -31.29 12.26
CA ALA A 318 11.46 -31.53 13.01
C ALA A 318 12.63 -30.69 12.50
N HIS A 319 12.79 -30.58 11.18
CA HIS A 319 13.79 -29.71 10.56
C HIS A 319 13.43 -28.23 10.77
N SER A 320 12.15 -27.86 10.68
CA SER A 320 11.69 -26.50 10.98
C SER A 320 12.03 -26.07 12.41
N MET A 321 11.88 -26.97 13.39
CA MET A 321 12.27 -26.67 14.77
C MET A 321 13.78 -26.44 14.91
N LYS A 322 14.63 -27.24 14.25
CA LYS A 322 16.09 -27.01 14.25
C LYS A 322 16.47 -25.63 13.69
N ILE A 323 15.85 -25.24 12.57
CA ILE A 323 16.04 -23.92 11.96
C ILE A 323 15.64 -22.83 12.96
N TYR A 324 14.44 -22.93 13.54
CA TYR A 324 13.96 -21.94 14.50
C TYR A 324 14.83 -21.88 15.76
N ASP A 325 15.23 -23.02 16.32
CA ASP A 325 16.08 -23.08 17.52
C ASP A 325 17.42 -22.38 17.25
N LYS A 326 17.98 -22.53 16.05
CA LYS A 326 19.17 -21.77 15.65
C LYS A 326 18.90 -20.26 15.56
N ILE A 327 17.79 -19.84 14.94
CA ILE A 327 17.39 -18.42 14.88
C ILE A 327 17.24 -17.85 16.29
N ALA A 328 16.52 -18.55 17.17
CA ALA A 328 16.27 -18.13 18.55
C ALA A 328 17.55 -18.07 19.39
N ALA A 329 18.54 -18.91 19.10
CA ALA A 329 19.85 -18.90 19.75
C ALA A 329 20.74 -17.71 19.34
N ILE A 330 20.34 -16.89 18.37
CA ILE A 330 21.08 -15.71 17.89
C ILE A 330 20.26 -14.44 18.19
N PRO A 331 20.41 -13.84 19.39
CA PRO A 331 19.66 -12.62 19.75
C PRO A 331 19.85 -11.46 18.76
N GLY A 332 21.02 -11.40 18.10
CA GLY A 332 21.34 -10.40 17.09
C GLY A 332 20.45 -10.44 15.84
N LEU A 333 19.69 -11.52 15.61
CA LEU A 333 18.71 -11.58 14.52
C LEU A 333 17.40 -10.84 14.84
N ARG A 334 17.14 -10.50 16.11
CA ARG A 334 15.93 -9.78 16.55
C ARG A 334 16.21 -8.73 17.62
N PRO A 335 17.12 -7.77 17.35
CA PRO A 335 17.53 -6.80 18.37
C PRO A 335 16.38 -5.87 18.80
N TYR A 336 15.38 -5.67 17.94
CA TYR A 336 14.21 -4.81 18.19
C TYR A 336 12.90 -5.54 17.93
N ASP A 337 12.83 -6.81 18.34
CA ASP A 337 11.67 -7.72 18.22
C ASP A 337 11.26 -8.13 16.81
N LEU A 338 11.83 -7.50 15.79
CA LEU A 338 11.63 -7.84 14.39
C LEU A 338 12.83 -8.60 13.83
N ILE A 339 12.58 -9.58 12.95
CA ILE A 339 13.62 -10.34 12.25
C ILE A 339 14.36 -9.44 11.26
N ILE A 340 15.70 -9.51 11.27
CA ILE A 340 16.54 -8.89 10.24
C ILE A 340 17.01 -9.93 9.23
N THR A 341 17.49 -9.49 8.07
CA THR A 341 17.87 -10.37 6.96
C THR A 341 19.04 -11.31 7.28
N ASN A 342 20.02 -10.84 8.06
CA ASN A 342 21.21 -11.61 8.44
C ASN A 342 21.89 -11.08 9.71
N TYR A 343 22.69 -11.93 10.35
CA TYR A 343 23.57 -11.54 11.46
C TYR A 343 24.78 -12.49 11.60
N PRO A 344 26.02 -12.00 11.84
CA PRO A 344 26.48 -10.62 11.77
C PRO A 344 26.46 -10.05 10.34
N ALA A 345 27.19 -8.94 10.11
CA ALA A 345 27.29 -8.30 8.80
C ALA A 345 27.77 -9.25 7.69
N LEU A 346 27.26 -9.07 6.48
CA LEU A 346 27.71 -9.78 5.28
C LEU A 346 29.14 -9.36 4.92
N ASP A 347 30.02 -10.32 4.69
CA ASP A 347 31.43 -10.13 4.31
C ASP A 347 31.72 -10.50 2.84
N ASP A 348 30.68 -10.82 2.08
CA ASP A 348 30.73 -11.34 0.71
C ASP A 348 29.92 -10.52 -0.31
N MET A 349 29.49 -9.31 0.06
CA MET A 349 28.84 -8.38 -0.87
C MET A 349 29.82 -7.80 -1.91
N TYR A 350 29.30 -7.44 -3.10
CA TYR A 350 30.08 -6.71 -4.11
C TYR A 350 30.15 -5.20 -3.90
N GLU A 351 29.37 -4.67 -2.95
CA GLU A 351 29.39 -3.27 -2.52
C GLU A 351 30.14 -3.09 -1.20
N LYS A 352 30.67 -1.88 -0.99
CA LYS A 352 31.21 -1.49 0.30
C LYS A 352 30.08 -1.29 1.31
N GLN A 353 30.33 -1.57 2.59
CA GLN A 353 29.37 -1.38 3.68
C GLN A 353 29.19 0.11 4.05
N GLU A 354 28.73 0.91 3.09
CA GLU A 354 28.45 2.33 3.21
C GLU A 354 26.99 2.60 2.75
N SER A 355 26.41 3.74 3.14
CA SER A 355 25.05 4.12 2.72
C SER A 355 24.02 3.01 3.04
N ILE A 356 23.23 2.56 2.05
CA ILE A 356 22.22 1.51 2.19
C ILE A 356 22.80 0.11 2.48
N TRP A 357 24.10 -0.12 2.24
CA TRP A 357 24.77 -1.42 2.45
C TRP A 357 25.38 -1.58 3.84
N LYS A 358 25.36 -0.51 4.63
CA LYS A 358 25.84 -0.51 6.01
C LYS A 358 25.10 -1.59 6.80
N PHE A 359 25.81 -2.26 7.71
CA PHE A 359 25.17 -3.23 8.59
C PHE A 359 24.07 -2.57 9.45
N GLY A 360 22.91 -3.21 9.51
CA GLY A 360 21.67 -2.67 10.08
C GLY A 360 20.77 -1.97 9.06
N HIS A 361 21.14 -1.91 7.78
CA HIS A 361 20.36 -1.24 6.73
C HIS A 361 20.05 -2.20 5.56
N TRP A 362 18.95 -1.91 4.86
CA TRP A 362 18.53 -2.58 3.63
C TRP A 362 18.63 -4.11 3.76
N VAL A 363 19.48 -4.76 2.98
CA VAL A 363 19.65 -6.22 2.94
C VAL A 363 20.77 -6.75 3.83
N ASN A 364 21.57 -5.88 4.45
CA ASN A 364 22.67 -6.26 5.35
C ASN A 364 22.26 -5.98 6.79
N GLY A 365 21.49 -6.88 7.39
CA GLY A 365 20.94 -6.73 8.75
C GLY A 365 19.84 -5.67 8.87
N GLY A 366 19.28 -5.17 7.77
CA GLY A 366 18.06 -4.37 7.80
C GLY A 366 16.81 -5.23 8.00
N HIS A 367 15.68 -4.58 8.31
CA HIS A 367 14.40 -5.26 8.48
C HIS A 367 13.49 -5.00 7.27
N TRP A 368 12.77 -6.05 6.86
CA TRP A 368 11.74 -5.98 5.83
C TRP A 368 10.50 -6.72 6.32
N SER A 369 9.36 -6.03 6.40
CA SER A 369 8.11 -6.63 6.87
C SER A 369 7.63 -7.82 6.03
N THR A 370 8.02 -7.91 4.75
CA THR A 370 7.76 -9.05 3.85
C THR A 370 8.43 -10.31 4.38
N CYS A 371 9.63 -10.18 4.95
CA CYS A 371 10.36 -11.26 5.60
C CYS A 371 9.73 -11.61 6.94
N GLU A 372 9.40 -10.59 7.75
CA GLU A 372 8.72 -10.80 9.02
C GLU A 372 7.37 -11.50 8.85
N ALA A 373 6.61 -11.17 7.81
CA ALA A 373 5.36 -11.85 7.50
C ALA A 373 5.56 -13.36 7.33
N ARG A 374 6.59 -13.77 6.57
CA ARG A 374 6.95 -15.18 6.39
C ARG A 374 7.50 -15.81 7.66
N MET A 375 8.22 -15.05 8.48
CA MET A 375 8.68 -15.50 9.80
C MET A 375 7.53 -15.67 10.81
N ILE A 376 6.51 -14.81 10.78
CA ILE A 376 5.30 -14.95 11.60
C ILE A 376 4.57 -16.25 11.27
N MET A 377 4.45 -16.59 9.98
CA MET A 377 3.91 -17.91 9.59
C MET A 377 4.72 -19.07 10.19
N ALA A 378 6.05 -18.94 10.28
CA ALA A 378 6.91 -19.90 10.97
C ALA A 378 6.65 -19.94 12.49
N TYR A 379 6.48 -18.78 13.14
CA TYR A 379 6.15 -18.71 14.56
C TYR A 379 4.86 -19.44 14.89
N TYR A 380 3.79 -19.17 14.16
CA TYR A 380 2.50 -19.83 14.38
C TYR A 380 2.60 -21.35 14.23
N ARG A 381 3.26 -21.82 13.16
CA ARG A 381 3.41 -23.26 12.92
C ARG A 381 4.18 -23.98 14.03
N LEU A 382 5.13 -23.30 14.67
CA LEU A 382 5.98 -23.87 15.71
C LEU A 382 5.52 -23.51 17.13
N GLY A 383 4.33 -22.92 17.28
CA GLY A 383 3.75 -22.56 18.57
C GLY A 383 4.44 -21.39 19.28
N LYS A 384 5.16 -20.53 18.55
CA LYS A 384 5.94 -19.40 19.07
C LYS A 384 5.12 -18.11 19.04
N TYR A 385 3.89 -18.14 19.54
CA TYR A 385 2.93 -17.05 19.40
C TYR A 385 3.38 -15.72 20.00
N GLU A 386 4.17 -15.75 21.08
CA GLU A 386 4.73 -14.55 21.70
C GLU A 386 5.73 -13.82 20.81
N ASP A 387 6.42 -14.55 19.92
CA ASP A 387 7.31 -13.96 18.94
C ASP A 387 6.53 -13.18 17.89
N ALA A 388 5.40 -13.72 17.43
CA ALA A 388 4.48 -13.00 16.54
C ALA A 388 3.83 -11.80 17.23
N ARG A 389 3.47 -11.93 18.53
CA ARG A 389 2.95 -10.83 19.35
C ARG A 389 3.92 -9.65 19.37
N ARG A 390 5.21 -9.90 19.64
CA ARG A 390 6.23 -8.84 19.71
C ARG A 390 6.43 -8.15 18.36
N SER A 391 6.44 -8.90 17.26
CA SER A 391 6.49 -8.33 15.91
C SER A 391 5.32 -7.40 15.63
N MET A 392 4.08 -7.84 15.91
CA MET A 392 2.90 -6.99 15.73
C MET A 392 2.94 -5.75 16.63
N LYS A 393 3.34 -5.88 17.89
CA LYS A 393 3.46 -4.73 18.81
C LYS A 393 4.48 -3.70 18.33
N LYS A 394 5.62 -4.14 17.80
CA LYS A 394 6.62 -3.23 17.21
C LYS A 394 6.06 -2.55 15.96
N MET A 395 5.33 -3.26 15.10
CA MET A 395 4.69 -2.62 13.93
C MET A 395 3.58 -1.64 14.32
N LEU A 396 2.84 -1.89 15.39
CA LEU A 396 1.85 -0.93 15.90
C LEU A 396 2.47 0.37 16.40
N ASP A 397 3.69 0.34 16.93
CA ASP A 397 4.41 1.56 17.28
C ASP A 397 4.68 2.45 16.05
N TYR A 398 4.99 1.86 14.89
CA TYR A 398 5.10 2.61 13.63
C TYR A 398 3.73 3.07 13.10
N ALA A 399 2.71 2.21 13.16
CA ALA A 399 1.36 2.53 12.72
C ALA A 399 0.78 3.73 13.50
N ARG A 400 0.92 3.76 14.82
CA ARG A 400 0.49 4.87 15.70
C ARG A 400 1.19 6.19 15.38
N ARG A 401 2.40 6.12 14.82
CA ARG A 401 3.18 7.29 14.40
C ARG A 401 2.90 7.71 12.95
N PHE A 402 2.04 7.01 12.21
CA PHE A 402 1.84 7.19 10.75
C PHE A 402 3.16 7.04 9.96
N ARG A 403 4.01 6.12 10.42
CA ARG A 403 5.34 5.86 9.87
C ARG A 403 5.46 4.42 9.39
N MET A 404 4.50 4.00 8.57
CA MET A 404 4.50 2.68 7.91
C MET A 404 5.53 2.66 6.76
N ASP A 405 6.77 2.97 7.10
CA ASP A 405 7.96 2.96 6.25
C ASP A 405 8.51 1.54 6.09
N ASN A 406 9.08 1.23 4.94
CA ASN A 406 9.89 0.02 4.77
C ASN A 406 10.91 0.24 3.64
N PRO A 407 12.01 -0.55 3.56
CA PRO A 407 12.58 -1.33 4.65
C PRO A 407 12.81 -0.48 5.91
N LEU A 408 12.92 -1.08 7.08
CA LEU A 408 13.33 -0.36 8.30
C LEU A 408 14.85 -0.44 8.47
N ILE A 409 15.44 0.64 8.97
CA ILE A 409 16.90 0.78 9.18
C ILE A 409 17.26 0.61 10.66
N ASP A 410 18.56 0.61 10.96
CA ASP A 410 19.11 0.36 12.30
C ASP A 410 18.52 -0.93 12.90
N PHE A 411 18.57 -2.02 12.13
CA PHE A 411 18.07 -3.34 12.53
C PHE A 411 16.56 -3.39 12.81
N GLY A 412 15.78 -2.51 12.19
CA GLY A 412 14.34 -2.39 12.44
C GLY A 412 13.97 -1.40 13.56
N ASN A 413 14.90 -0.55 13.98
CA ASN A 413 14.67 0.44 15.03
C ASN A 413 14.16 1.78 14.50
N ASP A 414 14.48 2.13 13.25
CA ASP A 414 14.17 3.45 12.70
C ASP A 414 13.64 3.38 11.25
N VAL A 415 13.02 4.48 10.84
CA VAL A 415 12.36 4.65 9.54
C VAL A 415 13.36 4.94 8.43
N TYR A 416 13.11 4.43 7.22
CA TYR A 416 14.01 4.67 6.08
C TYR A 416 13.92 6.09 5.52
N GLN A 417 12.75 6.74 5.56
CA GLN A 417 12.57 8.09 5.01
C GLN A 417 12.30 9.13 6.11
N PRO A 418 13.26 9.45 6.99
CA PRO A 418 12.99 10.31 8.15
C PRO A 418 12.59 11.75 7.77
N HIS A 419 12.88 12.19 6.54
CA HIS A 419 12.64 13.54 6.05
C HIS A 419 11.22 13.78 5.50
N VAL A 420 10.40 12.73 5.34
CA VAL A 420 8.98 12.87 4.99
C VAL A 420 8.11 12.80 6.27
N PRO A 421 7.01 13.57 6.35
CA PRO A 421 6.19 13.64 7.56
C PRO A 421 5.50 12.31 7.91
N ILE A 422 5.04 11.58 6.89
CA ILE A 422 4.44 10.24 6.94
C ILE A 422 4.96 9.39 5.78
N ASN A 423 4.84 8.07 5.88
CA ASN A 423 5.08 7.15 4.76
C ASN A 423 4.15 5.93 4.86
N CYS A 424 3.90 5.28 3.74
CA CYS A 424 2.93 4.18 3.61
C CYS A 424 3.44 3.21 2.53
N VAL A 425 4.03 2.09 2.93
CA VAL A 425 4.70 1.14 2.02
C VAL A 425 4.10 -0.26 2.13
N TYR A 426 3.52 -0.79 1.06
CA TYR A 426 2.77 -2.06 0.97
C TYR A 426 3.41 -3.23 1.71
N ASP A 427 4.75 -3.30 1.69
CA ASP A 427 5.53 -4.24 2.48
C ASP A 427 5.08 -4.37 3.97
N ASN A 428 4.76 -3.27 4.66
CA ASN A 428 4.34 -3.30 6.08
C ASN A 428 3.03 -4.04 6.36
N TRP A 429 2.21 -4.29 5.35
CA TRP A 429 0.93 -4.98 5.50
C TRP A 429 1.14 -6.49 5.67
N GLY A 430 2.37 -6.97 5.49
CA GLY A 430 2.75 -8.35 5.74
C GLY A 430 2.57 -8.79 7.18
N VAL A 431 2.95 -7.96 8.15
CA VAL A 431 2.84 -8.30 9.58
C VAL A 431 1.39 -8.48 10.05
N PRO A 432 0.47 -7.52 9.85
CA PRO A 432 -0.94 -7.73 10.21
C PRO A 432 -1.59 -8.86 9.38
N ALA A 433 -1.22 -9.03 8.11
CA ALA A 433 -1.72 -10.15 7.31
C ALA A 433 -1.30 -11.51 7.88
N ALA A 434 -0.04 -11.64 8.29
CA ALA A 434 0.50 -12.86 8.84
C ALA A 434 -0.04 -13.16 10.24
N MET A 435 -0.41 -12.14 11.03
CA MET A 435 -1.13 -12.33 12.29
C MET A 435 -2.49 -13.02 12.05
N ILE A 436 -3.23 -12.59 11.04
CA ILE A 436 -4.52 -13.20 10.68
C ILE A 436 -4.32 -14.60 10.09
N ARG A 437 -3.48 -14.73 9.04
CA ARG A 437 -3.25 -16.02 8.36
C ARG A 437 -2.56 -17.03 9.28
N GLY A 438 -1.79 -16.57 10.26
CA GLY A 438 -1.10 -17.42 11.22
C GLY A 438 -2.04 -18.31 12.01
N LEU A 439 -3.23 -17.81 12.39
CA LEU A 439 -4.23 -18.56 13.15
C LEU A 439 -4.68 -19.86 12.49
N PHE A 440 -4.76 -19.83 11.15
CA PHE A 440 -5.21 -20.97 10.36
C PHE A 440 -4.39 -21.07 9.10
N GLU A 441 -3.63 -22.15 8.99
CA GLU A 441 -2.90 -22.41 7.78
C GLU A 441 -3.79 -23.08 6.72
N TYR A 442 -3.79 -22.51 5.52
CA TYR A 442 -4.60 -22.96 4.38
C TYR A 442 -3.74 -23.70 3.37
N LEU A 443 -4.06 -24.97 3.14
CA LEU A 443 -3.38 -25.86 2.21
C LEU A 443 -4.34 -26.24 1.09
N TYR A 444 -4.31 -25.46 0.02
CA TYR A 444 -5.15 -25.64 -1.15
C TYR A 444 -4.68 -26.83 -1.99
N THR A 445 -5.62 -27.65 -2.42
CA THR A 445 -5.39 -28.75 -3.36
C THR A 445 -6.36 -28.64 -4.53
N ALA A 446 -6.14 -29.44 -5.57
CA ALA A 446 -7.04 -29.53 -6.70
C ALA A 446 -8.47 -29.89 -6.29
N ASP A 447 -8.63 -30.71 -5.25
CA ASP A 447 -9.92 -31.26 -4.81
C ASP A 447 -10.55 -30.51 -3.62
N GLY A 448 -9.80 -29.64 -2.94
CA GLY A 448 -10.25 -29.11 -1.66
C GLY A 448 -9.31 -28.11 -0.99
N LEU A 449 -9.59 -27.88 0.29
CA LEU A 449 -8.80 -27.06 1.21
C LEU A 449 -8.60 -27.84 2.51
N ARG A 450 -7.36 -27.99 2.96
CA ARG A 450 -7.04 -28.45 4.31
C ARG A 450 -6.69 -27.25 5.19
N ILE A 451 -7.31 -27.18 6.37
CA ILE A 451 -7.11 -26.10 7.35
C ILE A 451 -6.39 -26.68 8.57
N VAL A 452 -5.30 -26.05 9.00
CA VAL A 452 -4.54 -26.41 10.20
C VAL A 452 -4.64 -25.26 11.21
N PRO A 453 -5.36 -25.42 12.33
CA PRO A 453 -5.43 -24.39 13.36
C PRO A 453 -4.12 -24.27 14.15
N HIS A 454 -3.63 -23.04 14.32
CA HIS A 454 -2.48 -22.69 15.15
C HIS A 454 -2.89 -21.63 16.18
N ILE A 455 -3.89 -21.97 17.00
CA ILE A 455 -4.49 -21.00 17.94
C ILE A 455 -3.59 -20.83 19.17
N PRO A 456 -3.21 -19.60 19.55
CA PRO A 456 -2.51 -19.34 20.81
C PRO A 456 -3.26 -19.97 22.00
N PRO A 457 -2.61 -20.79 22.85
CA PRO A 457 -3.29 -21.52 23.92
C PRO A 457 -4.01 -20.65 24.96
N GLY A 458 -3.63 -19.37 25.07
CA GLY A 458 -4.32 -18.39 25.92
C GLY A 458 -5.69 -17.98 25.40
N ILE A 459 -5.98 -18.19 24.11
CA ILE A 459 -7.29 -17.94 23.50
C ILE A 459 -8.13 -19.22 23.63
N THR A 460 -9.20 -19.13 24.42
CA THR A 460 -10.10 -20.26 24.74
C THR A 460 -11.37 -20.27 23.91
N GLU A 461 -11.73 -19.13 23.32
CA GLU A 461 -12.80 -18.97 22.34
C GLU A 461 -12.33 -17.93 21.33
N LEU A 462 -12.47 -18.24 20.03
CA LEU A 462 -12.12 -17.33 18.94
C LEU A 462 -13.25 -17.33 17.92
N HIS A 463 -13.65 -16.15 17.49
CA HIS A 463 -14.55 -15.91 16.38
C HIS A 463 -13.88 -14.97 15.38
N GLN A 464 -13.56 -15.47 14.20
CA GLN A 464 -13.18 -14.63 13.07
C GLN A 464 -14.45 -14.17 12.36
N ARG A 465 -14.73 -12.86 12.40
CA ARG A 465 -15.97 -12.25 11.88
C ARG A 465 -15.91 -11.87 10.41
N MET A 466 -14.74 -12.03 9.79
CA MET A 466 -14.52 -11.90 8.36
C MET A 466 -14.28 -13.27 7.70
N PRO A 467 -14.87 -13.55 6.54
CA PRO A 467 -14.70 -14.84 5.89
C PRO A 467 -13.33 -14.95 5.22
N ILE A 468 -12.83 -16.18 5.10
CA ILE A 468 -11.84 -16.52 4.07
C ILE A 468 -12.53 -17.00 2.79
N ARG A 469 -11.83 -16.89 1.67
CA ARG A 469 -12.28 -17.36 0.36
C ARG A 469 -11.78 -18.77 0.06
N PHE A 470 -12.64 -19.52 -0.59
CA PHE A 470 -12.28 -20.78 -1.25
C PHE A 470 -13.19 -20.96 -2.47
N GLY A 471 -12.75 -20.48 -3.62
CA GLY A 471 -13.56 -20.26 -4.80
C GLY A 471 -14.64 -19.20 -4.56
N ASP A 472 -15.87 -19.55 -4.94
CA ASP A 472 -17.08 -18.77 -4.67
C ASP A 472 -17.51 -18.80 -3.18
N LYS A 473 -16.91 -19.70 -2.39
CA LYS A 473 -17.28 -19.96 -0.99
C LYS A 473 -16.75 -18.90 -0.03
N ARG A 474 -17.47 -18.70 1.07
CA ARG A 474 -17.12 -17.82 2.20
C ARG A 474 -17.13 -18.66 3.48
N LEU A 475 -15.96 -18.80 4.10
CA LEU A 475 -15.76 -19.66 5.27
C LEU A 475 -15.51 -18.78 6.51
N LEU A 476 -16.39 -18.85 7.49
CA LEU A 476 -16.23 -18.21 8.79
C LEU A 476 -15.69 -19.24 9.78
N LEU A 477 -14.60 -18.89 10.48
CA LEU A 477 -13.89 -19.81 11.37
C LEU A 477 -14.13 -19.44 12.83
N SER A 478 -14.41 -20.43 13.66
CA SER A 478 -14.47 -20.28 15.11
C SER A 478 -13.83 -21.48 15.81
N THR A 479 -13.15 -21.23 16.92
CA THR A 479 -12.53 -22.29 17.73
C THR A 479 -12.96 -22.19 19.20
N TYR A 480 -13.06 -23.35 19.85
CA TYR A 480 -13.41 -23.47 21.27
C TYR A 480 -12.42 -24.41 21.95
N GLY A 481 -11.83 -24.00 23.07
CA GLY A 481 -10.79 -24.74 23.78
C GLY A 481 -9.39 -24.56 23.18
N SER A 482 -8.46 -25.42 23.59
CA SER A 482 -7.05 -25.39 23.17
C SER A 482 -6.50 -26.80 23.00
N GLY A 483 -5.58 -27.01 22.06
CA GLY A 483 -4.93 -28.31 21.81
C GLY A 483 -5.38 -28.96 20.50
N ALA A 484 -5.36 -30.29 20.45
CA ALA A 484 -5.72 -31.06 19.26
C ALA A 484 -7.17 -30.85 18.83
N VAL A 485 -7.45 -30.94 17.52
CA VAL A 485 -8.81 -30.94 16.98
C VAL A 485 -9.54 -32.21 17.44
N THR A 486 -10.72 -32.04 18.03
CA THR A 486 -11.50 -33.14 18.62
C THR A 486 -12.91 -33.27 18.06
N ALA A 487 -13.48 -32.18 17.56
CA ALA A 487 -14.73 -32.21 16.81
C ALA A 487 -14.81 -31.00 15.87
N VAL A 488 -15.54 -31.16 14.76
CA VAL A 488 -15.82 -30.08 13.82
C VAL A 488 -17.31 -30.07 13.50
N ARG A 489 -17.89 -28.86 13.40
CA ARG A 489 -19.23 -28.65 12.84
C ARG A 489 -19.17 -27.67 11.68
N ILE A 490 -19.93 -27.93 10.63
CA ILE A 490 -20.18 -26.99 9.54
C ILE A 490 -21.67 -26.67 9.50
N ASN A 491 -22.02 -25.40 9.65
CA ASN A 491 -23.42 -24.94 9.73
C ASN A 491 -24.24 -25.75 10.75
N GLY A 492 -23.66 -25.99 11.92
CA GLY A 492 -24.28 -26.76 13.02
C GLY A 492 -24.30 -28.29 12.82
N ARG A 493 -23.88 -28.82 11.67
CA ARG A 493 -23.84 -30.26 11.39
C ARG A 493 -22.46 -30.83 11.66
N ALA A 494 -22.39 -32.01 12.26
CA ALA A 494 -21.12 -32.70 12.50
C ALA A 494 -20.37 -32.95 11.18
N TRP A 495 -19.07 -32.69 11.19
CA TRP A 495 -18.18 -32.90 10.06
C TRP A 495 -17.15 -33.97 10.43
N SER A 496 -17.02 -35.02 9.63
CA SER A 496 -16.18 -36.18 9.95
C SER A 496 -14.79 -36.15 9.32
N SER A 497 -14.54 -35.25 8.37
CA SER A 497 -13.28 -35.20 7.63
C SER A 497 -12.25 -34.30 8.34
N PHE A 498 -11.75 -34.77 9.49
CA PHE A 498 -10.70 -34.13 10.27
C PHE A 498 -9.84 -35.17 11.01
N ASP A 499 -8.65 -34.75 11.44
CA ASP A 499 -7.74 -35.49 12.32
C ASP A 499 -7.31 -34.59 13.50
N GLU A 500 -6.41 -35.05 14.36
CA GLU A 500 -5.97 -34.30 15.55
C GLU A 500 -5.29 -32.95 15.24
N LYS A 501 -4.83 -32.75 14.00
CA LYS A 501 -4.08 -31.55 13.56
C LYS A 501 -4.88 -30.65 12.64
N SER A 502 -5.83 -31.18 11.88
CA SER A 502 -6.40 -30.48 10.74
C SER A 502 -7.80 -30.96 10.36
N LEU A 503 -8.51 -30.13 9.59
CA LEU A 503 -9.75 -30.50 8.93
C LEU A 503 -9.63 -30.34 7.41
N THR A 504 -10.34 -31.18 6.67
CA THR A 504 -10.36 -31.16 5.20
C THR A 504 -11.75 -30.80 4.69
N LEU A 505 -11.79 -29.82 3.80
CA LEU A 505 -12.96 -29.31 3.10
C LEU A 505 -12.87 -29.71 1.64
N ARG A 506 -13.62 -30.73 1.22
CA ARG A 506 -13.73 -31.08 -0.21
C ARG A 506 -14.56 -30.03 -0.92
N ASP A 507 -14.12 -29.61 -2.10
CA ASP A 507 -14.78 -28.55 -2.86
C ASP A 507 -16.27 -28.87 -3.14
N ALA A 508 -16.54 -30.13 -3.51
CA ALA A 508 -17.89 -30.62 -3.82
C ALA A 508 -18.84 -30.68 -2.62
N ASP A 509 -18.33 -30.84 -1.40
CA ASP A 509 -19.15 -31.00 -0.19
C ASP A 509 -19.30 -29.71 0.61
N THR A 510 -18.40 -28.74 0.37
CA THR A 510 -18.33 -27.52 1.20
C THR A 510 -19.42 -26.55 0.75
N PRO A 511 -20.31 -26.10 1.64
CA PRO A 511 -21.33 -25.11 1.29
C PRO A 511 -20.70 -23.79 0.81
N VAL A 512 -21.41 -23.07 -0.08
CA VAL A 512 -21.03 -21.71 -0.52
C VAL A 512 -20.83 -20.76 0.67
N SER A 513 -21.61 -20.97 1.72
CA SER A 513 -21.61 -20.18 2.93
C SER A 513 -21.45 -21.14 4.11
N ALA A 514 -20.26 -21.18 4.69
CA ALA A 514 -19.88 -22.20 5.67
C ALA A 514 -19.37 -21.56 6.98
N ARG A 515 -20.09 -21.82 8.07
CA ARG A 515 -19.62 -21.54 9.43
C ARG A 515 -18.96 -22.79 9.94
N ILE A 516 -17.66 -22.72 10.18
CA ILE A 516 -16.82 -23.82 10.60
C ILE A 516 -16.47 -23.60 12.06
N GLU A 517 -16.96 -24.50 12.90
CA GLU A 517 -16.72 -24.50 14.33
C GLU A 517 -15.81 -25.66 14.68
N ILE A 518 -14.70 -25.39 15.37
CA ILE A 518 -13.66 -26.36 15.68
C ILE A 518 -13.51 -26.46 17.20
N ALA A 519 -13.80 -27.63 17.76
CA ALA A 519 -13.54 -27.93 19.16
C ALA A 519 -12.12 -28.48 19.33
N LEU A 520 -11.36 -27.84 20.22
CA LEU A 520 -9.98 -28.16 20.54
C LEU A 520 -9.88 -28.72 21.97
N GLY A 521 -9.06 -29.75 22.16
CA GLY A 521 -8.78 -30.33 23.48
C GLY A 521 -10.00 -30.91 24.20
N GLY A 522 -11.04 -31.35 23.48
CA GLY A 522 -12.25 -31.91 24.06
C GLY A 522 -13.26 -30.88 24.55
N ALA A 523 -13.08 -29.60 24.22
CA ALA A 523 -14.06 -28.55 24.51
C ALA A 523 -15.43 -28.88 23.91
N GLN A 524 -16.50 -28.47 24.60
CA GLN A 524 -17.85 -28.55 24.08
C GLN A 524 -18.17 -27.31 23.24
N PHE A 525 -18.92 -27.50 22.17
CA PHE A 525 -19.51 -26.37 21.46
C PHE A 525 -20.55 -25.68 22.35
N PRO A 526 -20.65 -24.35 22.31
CA PRO A 526 -21.65 -23.65 23.11
C PRO A 526 -23.06 -23.99 22.64
N ASP A 527 -24.01 -24.08 23.59
CA ASP A 527 -25.43 -24.36 23.30
C ASP A 527 -26.17 -23.20 22.61
N ARG A 528 -25.52 -22.03 22.48
CA ARG A 528 -26.05 -20.93 21.68
C ARG A 528 -25.89 -21.26 20.21
N ALA A 529 -26.98 -21.26 19.45
CA ALA A 529 -26.86 -21.09 18.01
C ALA A 529 -26.09 -19.77 17.79
N LEU A 530 -24.98 -19.79 17.05
CA LEU A 530 -24.37 -18.57 16.52
C LEU A 530 -25.41 -17.92 15.59
N SER A 531 -26.29 -17.09 16.16
CA SER A 531 -27.41 -16.45 15.47
C SER A 531 -26.99 -15.20 14.70
N GLN A 532 -25.73 -14.78 14.82
CA GLN A 532 -25.21 -13.69 14.00
C GLN A 532 -25.30 -14.14 12.55
N SER A 533 -26.07 -13.46 11.70
CA SER A 533 -26.00 -13.64 10.25
C SER A 533 -24.55 -13.51 9.77
N PHE A 534 -24.24 -13.92 8.54
CA PHE A 534 -23.02 -13.38 7.93
C PHE A 534 -23.14 -11.86 8.08
N ALA A 535 -22.31 -11.25 8.92
CA ALA A 535 -22.10 -9.84 8.82
C ALA A 535 -21.27 -9.68 7.54
N GLU A 536 -21.91 -9.88 6.38
CA GLU A 536 -21.49 -9.11 5.22
C GLU A 536 -21.49 -7.69 5.73
N ARG A 537 -20.32 -7.05 5.68
CA ARG A 537 -20.10 -5.69 6.15
C ARG A 537 -21.34 -4.92 5.74
N SER A 538 -22.17 -4.55 6.73
CA SER A 538 -23.43 -3.87 6.47
C SER A 538 -23.06 -2.71 5.57
N THR A 539 -23.76 -2.57 4.44
CA THR A 539 -23.69 -1.35 3.65
C THR A 539 -23.72 -0.20 4.66
N PRO A 540 -22.72 0.69 4.67
CA PRO A 540 -22.63 1.69 5.72
C PRO A 540 -23.99 2.34 5.85
N GLU A 541 -24.60 2.25 7.05
CA GLU A 541 -25.82 3.01 7.38
C GLU A 541 -25.59 4.41 6.83
N SER A 542 -26.57 4.98 6.14
CA SER A 542 -26.45 6.21 5.36
C SER A 542 -25.61 7.26 6.10
N VAL A 543 -24.29 7.24 5.87
CA VAL A 543 -23.40 8.19 6.52
C VAL A 543 -23.78 9.52 5.91
N ASP A 544 -24.06 10.49 6.78
CA ASP A 544 -24.40 11.81 6.31
C ASP A 544 -23.17 12.42 5.63
N LEU A 545 -23.14 12.32 4.30
CA LEU A 545 -22.10 12.89 3.46
C LEU A 545 -22.30 14.40 3.25
N SER A 546 -23.26 15.04 3.91
CA SER A 546 -23.56 16.47 3.71
C SER A 546 -22.39 17.40 4.10
N GLY A 547 -21.53 16.99 5.05
CA GLY A 547 -20.32 17.71 5.46
C GLY A 547 -19.09 17.51 4.56
N LEU A 548 -19.15 16.58 3.62
CA LEU A 548 -17.99 16.09 2.87
C LEU A 548 -17.32 17.15 1.98
N ALA A 549 -18.10 18.11 1.46
CA ALA A 549 -17.57 19.22 0.67
C ALA A 549 -16.68 20.18 1.49
N ASP A 550 -16.95 20.31 2.80
CA ASP A 550 -16.12 21.08 3.73
C ASP A 550 -14.91 20.27 4.26
N GLU A 551 -14.91 18.95 4.05
CA GLU A 551 -13.91 18.00 4.55
C GLU A 551 -12.85 17.62 3.53
N ILE A 552 -13.20 17.59 2.23
CA ILE A 552 -12.23 17.50 1.14
C ILE A 552 -11.65 18.89 0.83
N ARG A 553 -11.56 19.76 1.85
CA ARG A 553 -10.75 20.97 1.81
C ARG A 553 -9.30 20.57 1.87
N GLY A 554 -8.60 20.65 0.75
CA GLY A 554 -7.26 20.08 0.64
C GLY A 554 -6.22 20.75 1.57
N ASN A 555 -6.41 22.00 2.01
CA ASN A 555 -5.56 22.60 3.05
C ASN A 555 -6.23 23.79 3.78
N PHE A 556 -5.68 24.13 4.96
CA PHE A 556 -6.05 25.29 5.79
C PHE A 556 -4.95 26.37 5.81
N LEU A 557 -4.17 26.46 4.72
CA LEU A 557 -3.04 27.38 4.65
C LEU A 557 -3.54 28.83 4.48
N PRO A 558 -2.82 29.85 4.99
CA PRO A 558 -3.05 31.22 4.56
C PRO A 558 -2.78 31.37 3.05
N VAL A 559 -3.42 32.35 2.41
CA VAL A 559 -3.06 32.75 1.04
C VAL A 559 -1.77 33.56 1.08
N ARG A 560 -0.86 33.28 0.14
CA ARG A 560 0.37 34.01 -0.09
C ARG A 560 0.29 34.78 -1.40
N ILE A 561 0.65 36.06 -1.35
CA ILE A 561 0.94 36.85 -2.55
C ILE A 561 2.46 36.97 -2.62
N GLY A 562 3.06 36.41 -3.67
CA GLY A 562 4.49 36.51 -3.92
C GLY A 562 5.39 35.50 -3.21
N ALA A 563 4.88 34.42 -2.62
CA ALA A 563 5.71 33.32 -2.08
C ALA A 563 4.91 32.02 -2.00
N SER A 564 5.61 30.90 -1.76
CA SER A 564 4.97 29.61 -1.47
C SER A 564 4.48 29.52 -0.01
N SER A 565 3.74 28.46 0.33
CA SER A 565 3.24 28.24 1.69
C SER A 565 4.31 28.26 2.79
N THR A 566 5.57 27.96 2.46
CA THR A 566 6.72 27.98 3.39
C THR A 566 7.51 29.30 3.36
N GLY A 567 7.08 30.27 2.54
CA GLY A 567 7.81 31.51 2.27
C GLY A 567 8.95 31.37 1.24
N GLY A 568 9.13 30.18 0.66
CA GLY A 568 10.09 29.92 -0.42
C GLY A 568 9.59 30.39 -1.79
N ASN A 569 10.41 30.21 -2.84
CA ASN A 569 10.11 30.63 -4.22
C ASN A 569 9.56 32.07 -4.32
N ALA A 570 10.08 32.94 -3.45
CA ALA A 570 9.60 34.30 -3.30
C ALA A 570 9.77 35.09 -4.59
N PHE A 571 8.77 35.91 -4.90
CA PHE A 571 8.72 36.71 -6.11
C PHE A 571 9.83 37.76 -6.12
N VAL A 572 10.38 37.97 -7.31
CA VAL A 572 11.37 39.01 -7.60
C VAL A 572 10.76 39.93 -8.65
N GLY A 573 10.47 41.17 -8.27
CA GLY A 573 9.81 42.14 -9.14
C GLY A 573 8.82 43.01 -8.37
N GLU A 574 7.84 43.55 -9.09
CA GLU A 574 6.87 44.50 -8.56
C GLU A 574 5.43 44.02 -8.82
N PHE A 575 4.57 44.11 -7.80
CA PHE A 575 3.13 43.91 -7.90
C PHE A 575 2.41 45.24 -7.86
N ARG A 576 1.48 45.47 -8.80
CA ARG A 576 0.58 46.63 -8.73
C ARG A 576 -0.79 46.26 -8.14
N ARG A 577 -1.27 45.06 -8.46
CA ARG A 577 -2.57 44.57 -7.99
C ARG A 577 -2.60 43.05 -7.93
N ALA A 578 -3.38 42.51 -6.99
CA ALA A 578 -3.76 41.11 -6.94
C ALA A 578 -5.27 41.01 -6.69
N ARG A 579 -5.97 40.16 -7.45
CA ARG A 579 -7.42 39.94 -7.34
C ARG A 579 -7.77 38.46 -7.30
N ILE A 580 -8.79 38.14 -6.51
CA ILE A 580 -9.35 36.79 -6.37
C ILE A 580 -10.87 36.86 -6.51
N HIS A 581 -11.41 36.03 -7.39
CA HIS A 581 -12.84 35.82 -7.59
C HIS A 581 -13.23 34.38 -7.28
N ASN A 582 -14.38 34.15 -6.67
CA ASN A 582 -14.97 32.81 -6.49
C ASN A 582 -15.84 32.35 -7.68
N LYS A 583 -15.54 32.87 -8.88
CA LYS A 583 -16.16 32.50 -10.15
C LYS A 583 -15.11 32.45 -11.25
N ALA A 584 -15.30 31.57 -12.22
CA ALA A 584 -14.58 31.62 -13.49
C ALA A 584 -15.10 32.79 -14.33
N LEU A 585 -14.29 33.83 -14.51
CA LEU A 585 -14.64 34.95 -15.38
C LEU A 585 -14.52 34.55 -16.86
N THR A 586 -15.34 35.16 -17.71
CA THR A 586 -15.29 34.93 -19.15
C THR A 586 -14.07 35.60 -19.78
N ALA A 587 -13.58 35.09 -20.91
CA ALA A 587 -12.46 35.67 -21.64
C ALA A 587 -12.67 37.17 -21.96
N ALA A 588 -13.90 37.57 -22.33
CA ALA A 588 -14.23 38.97 -22.58
C ALA A 588 -14.08 39.84 -21.33
N LYS A 589 -14.43 39.32 -20.15
CA LYS A 589 -14.26 40.06 -18.90
C LYS A 589 -12.77 40.16 -18.52
N ILE A 590 -12.00 39.10 -18.70
CA ILE A 590 -10.54 39.12 -18.50
C ILE A 590 -9.88 40.15 -19.43
N ALA A 591 -10.23 40.18 -20.71
CA ALA A 591 -9.73 41.17 -21.67
C ALA A 591 -10.07 42.61 -21.26
N SER A 592 -11.27 42.84 -20.73
CA SER A 592 -11.66 44.15 -20.19
C SER A 592 -10.83 44.57 -18.97
N LEU A 593 -10.49 43.63 -18.07
CA LEU A 593 -9.67 43.92 -16.89
C LEU A 593 -8.19 44.14 -17.25
N ALA A 594 -7.70 43.48 -18.29
CA ALA A 594 -6.37 43.74 -18.85
C ALA A 594 -6.25 45.11 -19.51
N ALA A 595 -7.30 45.57 -20.20
CA ALA A 595 -7.31 46.87 -20.88
C ALA A 595 -7.46 48.05 -19.92
N ASP A 596 -8.18 47.88 -18.81
CA ASP A 596 -8.36 48.89 -17.77
C ASP A 596 -8.15 48.28 -16.38
N GLU A 597 -6.93 48.44 -15.87
CA GLU A 597 -6.56 47.96 -14.55
C GLU A 597 -7.39 48.61 -13.42
N ALA A 598 -8.00 49.78 -13.64
CA ALA A 598 -8.83 50.47 -12.65
C ALA A 598 -10.31 50.06 -12.73
N ALA A 599 -10.72 49.29 -13.75
CA ALA A 599 -12.09 48.87 -13.94
C ALA A 599 -12.59 48.08 -12.72
N ALA A 600 -13.68 48.58 -12.12
CA ALA A 600 -14.38 47.87 -11.07
C ALA A 600 -15.02 46.59 -11.66
N PRO A 601 -14.78 45.41 -11.07
CA PRO A 601 -15.52 44.22 -11.45
C PRO A 601 -17.01 44.42 -11.13
N SER A 602 -17.91 43.82 -11.94
CA SER A 602 -19.34 43.92 -11.69
C SER A 602 -19.68 43.28 -10.33
N VAL A 603 -20.77 43.72 -9.68
CA VAL A 603 -21.22 43.16 -8.39
C VAL A 603 -21.41 41.64 -8.47
N ASP A 604 -21.79 41.11 -9.64
CA ASP A 604 -21.98 39.68 -9.88
C ASP A 604 -20.70 38.87 -10.17
N ALA A 605 -19.53 39.52 -10.23
CA ALA A 605 -18.25 38.88 -10.58
C ALA A 605 -17.65 38.00 -9.46
N GLY A 606 -18.31 37.88 -8.31
CA GLY A 606 -17.84 37.02 -7.22
C GLY A 606 -16.51 37.47 -6.61
N LEU A 607 -16.24 38.78 -6.56
CA LEU A 607 -14.99 39.32 -6.04
C LEU A 607 -14.86 39.01 -4.54
N VAL A 608 -13.79 38.29 -4.17
CA VAL A 608 -13.47 37.93 -2.78
C VAL A 608 -12.37 38.82 -2.21
N GLY A 609 -11.33 39.06 -3.02
CA GLY A 609 -10.13 39.79 -2.61
C GLY A 609 -9.66 40.73 -3.70
N ASP A 610 -9.29 41.93 -3.31
CA ASP A 610 -8.75 42.97 -4.20
C ASP A 610 -7.72 43.82 -3.44
N TRP A 611 -6.45 43.57 -3.69
CA TRP A 611 -5.33 44.26 -3.04
C TRP A 611 -4.57 45.09 -4.07
N THR A 612 -4.55 46.40 -3.84
CA THR A 612 -3.81 47.38 -4.62
C THR A 612 -2.70 47.96 -3.76
N PHE A 613 -1.48 48.05 -4.30
CA PHE A 613 -0.29 48.36 -3.53
C PHE A 613 0.03 49.85 -3.51
N ASP A 614 -0.99 50.67 -3.24
CA ASP A 614 -0.89 52.13 -3.20
C ASP A 614 -0.36 52.64 -1.86
N GLN A 615 -0.69 51.92 -0.77
CA GLN A 615 -0.37 52.30 0.61
C GLN A 615 -0.27 51.06 1.50
N LEU A 616 0.62 51.12 2.50
CA LEU A 616 0.70 50.17 3.61
C LEU A 616 0.20 50.83 4.88
N ASP A 617 -0.82 50.25 5.49
CA ASP A 617 -1.39 50.70 6.76
C ASP A 617 -1.03 49.69 7.85
N ALA A 618 -0.25 50.14 8.83
CA ALA A 618 0.23 49.31 9.94
C ALA A 618 0.84 47.95 9.50
N GLY A 619 1.58 47.95 8.38
CA GLY A 619 2.23 46.74 7.85
C GLY A 619 1.29 45.79 7.11
N SER A 620 0.10 46.25 6.70
CA SER A 620 -0.85 45.46 5.91
C SER A 620 -1.43 46.27 4.74
N VAL A 621 -1.94 45.55 3.73
CA VAL A 621 -2.69 46.09 2.60
C VAL A 621 -4.16 45.72 2.79
N ALA A 622 -5.04 46.71 2.78
CA ALA A 622 -6.47 46.48 2.95
C ALA A 622 -7.07 45.73 1.74
N ASN A 623 -8.05 44.86 2.01
CA ASN A 623 -8.90 44.29 0.97
C ASN A 623 -9.92 45.34 0.51
N ARG A 624 -9.93 45.71 -0.77
CA ARG A 624 -10.92 46.64 -1.36
C ARG A 624 -12.23 45.94 -1.76
N ALA A 625 -12.30 44.61 -1.69
CA ALA A 625 -13.53 43.85 -1.86
C ALA A 625 -14.40 43.83 -0.59
N ALA A 626 -15.57 43.20 -0.64
CA ALA A 626 -16.44 43.08 0.53
C ALA A 626 -15.86 42.10 1.58
N GLY A 627 -15.70 42.61 2.82
CA GLY A 627 -15.32 41.83 4.00
C GLY A 627 -13.83 41.91 4.38
N ASP A 628 -13.53 41.58 5.64
CA ASP A 628 -12.22 41.76 6.26
C ASP A 628 -11.26 40.59 5.91
N LEU A 629 -10.28 40.85 5.03
CA LEU A 629 -9.23 39.91 4.58
C LEU A 629 -7.92 40.69 4.30
N PRO A 630 -7.32 41.36 5.30
CA PRO A 630 -6.11 42.16 5.08
C PRO A 630 -4.93 41.28 4.70
N ALA A 631 -4.08 41.78 3.79
CA ALA A 631 -2.85 41.12 3.40
C ALA A 631 -1.68 41.70 4.21
N ARG A 632 -1.18 40.95 5.19
CA ARG A 632 -0.11 41.34 6.11
C ARG A 632 1.26 41.14 5.47
N VAL A 633 2.18 42.09 5.63
CA VAL A 633 3.58 41.96 5.20
C VAL A 633 4.33 40.95 6.07
N VAL A 634 5.03 40.02 5.42
CA VAL A 634 5.97 39.08 6.04
C VAL A 634 7.32 39.24 5.34
N GLY A 635 8.35 39.64 6.09
CA GLY A 635 9.68 39.93 5.52
C GLY A 635 9.79 41.34 4.92
N GLU A 636 10.59 41.48 3.87
CA GLU A 636 10.90 42.77 3.23
C GLU A 636 10.00 43.04 2.01
N VAL A 637 8.98 43.89 2.19
CA VAL A 637 8.13 44.41 1.10
C VAL A 637 8.10 45.94 1.18
N GLN A 638 8.38 46.62 0.08
CA GLN A 638 8.40 48.09 0.01
C GLN A 638 7.41 48.60 -1.03
N ILE A 639 6.72 49.70 -0.74
CA ILE A 639 5.93 50.41 -1.74
C ILE A 639 6.84 51.39 -2.48
N VAL A 640 6.95 51.24 -3.80
CA VAL A 640 7.79 52.06 -4.68
C VAL A 640 6.95 52.79 -5.72
N ASP A 641 7.45 53.92 -6.22
CA ASP A 641 6.85 54.63 -7.35
C ASP A 641 7.40 54.08 -8.67
N THR A 642 6.50 53.76 -9.60
CA THR A 642 6.82 53.17 -10.92
C THR A 642 6.25 54.04 -12.05
N ASN A 643 6.59 53.72 -13.30
CA ASN A 643 6.00 54.36 -14.48
C ASN A 643 4.49 54.07 -14.65
N ARG A 644 3.94 53.14 -13.87
CA ARG A 644 2.51 52.84 -13.79
C ARG A 644 1.92 53.21 -12.42
N GLY A 645 2.57 54.02 -11.60
CA GLY A 645 2.10 54.40 -10.26
C GLY A 645 2.72 53.55 -9.16
N LYS A 646 2.08 53.44 -7.99
CA LYS A 646 2.67 52.74 -6.85
C LYS A 646 2.56 51.21 -6.99
N ALA A 647 3.58 50.51 -6.51
CA ALA A 647 3.66 49.06 -6.55
C ALA A 647 4.39 48.50 -5.32
N ALA A 648 4.08 47.26 -4.93
CA ALA A 648 4.83 46.51 -3.93
C ALA A 648 6.04 45.85 -4.61
N GLN A 649 7.25 46.31 -4.27
CA GLN A 649 8.50 45.70 -4.67
C GLN A 649 8.87 44.55 -3.72
N MET A 650 9.16 43.39 -4.30
CA MET A 650 9.62 42.18 -3.62
C MET A 650 10.96 41.75 -4.22
N ALA A 651 11.97 41.63 -3.38
CA ALA A 651 13.33 41.23 -3.77
C ALA A 651 13.66 39.77 -3.40
N GLY A 652 12.64 38.89 -3.37
CA GLY A 652 12.77 37.50 -2.93
C GLY A 652 12.94 37.30 -1.42
N LYS A 653 12.72 38.35 -0.61
CA LYS A 653 12.88 38.34 0.86
C LYS A 653 11.62 38.74 1.63
N GLY A 654 10.50 38.92 0.95
CA GLY A 654 9.25 39.31 1.56
C GLY A 654 8.07 39.02 0.65
N PHE A 655 6.90 38.90 1.27
CA PHE A 655 5.64 38.53 0.64
C PHE A 655 4.47 38.99 1.51
N LEU A 656 3.24 38.79 1.04
CA LEU A 656 2.04 39.10 1.82
C LEU A 656 1.31 37.81 2.23
N GLU A 657 0.71 37.85 3.40
CA GLU A 657 -0.09 36.77 3.99
C GLU A 657 -1.52 37.23 4.26
N ILE A 658 -2.49 36.47 3.77
CA ILE A 658 -3.89 36.62 4.17
C ILE A 658 -4.27 35.37 4.96
N ALA A 659 -4.84 35.55 6.15
CA ALA A 659 -5.24 34.44 7.01
C ALA A 659 -6.19 33.46 6.29
N ASP A 660 -6.19 32.20 6.71
CA ASP A 660 -7.14 31.22 6.18
C ASP A 660 -8.59 31.67 6.41
N ASP A 661 -9.43 31.53 5.38
CA ASP A 661 -10.84 31.91 5.40
C ASP A 661 -11.61 31.04 4.40
N ARG A 662 -12.88 30.72 4.71
CA ARG A 662 -13.72 29.88 3.85
C ARG A 662 -13.83 30.44 2.42
N ARG A 663 -13.87 31.76 2.29
CA ARG A 663 -14.02 32.47 1.01
C ARG A 663 -12.83 32.29 0.07
N LEU A 664 -11.66 31.94 0.59
CA LEU A 664 -10.39 31.84 -0.16
C LEU A 664 -10.02 30.41 -0.59
N THR A 665 -10.87 29.43 -0.31
CA THR A 665 -10.54 28.03 -0.62
C THR A 665 -10.86 27.66 -2.06
N LEU A 666 -11.90 28.26 -2.64
CA LEU A 666 -12.12 28.33 -4.09
C LEU A 666 -12.21 26.94 -4.78
N ASP A 667 -13.07 26.03 -4.30
CA ASP A 667 -13.06 24.65 -4.81
C ASP A 667 -14.01 24.37 -5.99
N ASP A 668 -14.95 25.28 -6.30
CA ASP A 668 -15.91 25.11 -7.41
C ASP A 668 -15.47 25.80 -8.69
N ALA A 669 -15.18 27.09 -8.56
CA ALA A 669 -14.77 27.93 -9.66
C ALA A 669 -14.04 29.15 -9.10
N PHE A 670 -13.07 29.67 -9.83
CA PHE A 670 -12.39 30.90 -9.45
C PHE A 670 -11.68 31.59 -10.60
N THR A 671 -11.26 32.82 -10.33
CA THR A 671 -10.28 33.56 -11.12
C THR A 671 -9.22 34.14 -10.19
N LEU A 672 -7.95 33.87 -10.50
CA LEU A 672 -6.78 34.49 -9.88
C LEU A 672 -6.19 35.48 -10.86
N GLU A 673 -5.90 36.70 -10.43
CA GLU A 673 -5.39 37.76 -11.30
C GLU A 673 -4.30 38.56 -10.60
N ALA A 674 -3.27 38.97 -11.34
CA ALA A 674 -2.28 39.93 -10.89
C ALA A 674 -1.81 40.85 -12.02
N VAL A 675 -1.41 42.07 -11.65
CA VAL A 675 -0.64 42.97 -12.51
C VAL A 675 0.77 43.03 -11.97
N ILE A 676 1.72 42.50 -12.73
CA ILE A 676 3.10 42.26 -12.28
C ILE A 676 4.12 42.86 -13.25
N CYS A 677 5.26 43.25 -12.72
CA CYS A 677 6.47 43.57 -13.45
C CYS A 677 7.58 42.66 -12.91
N PRO A 678 7.82 41.47 -13.52
CA PRO A 678 8.80 40.53 -13.00
C PRO A 678 10.21 41.09 -13.16
N GLY A 679 11.11 40.73 -12.25
CA GLY A 679 12.55 40.89 -12.44
C GLY A 679 13.14 39.72 -13.25
N GLU A 680 14.44 39.49 -13.09
CA GLU A 680 15.07 38.26 -13.58
C GLU A 680 14.65 37.08 -12.70
N LEU A 681 13.90 36.14 -13.28
CA LEU A 681 13.35 35.00 -12.57
C LEU A 681 14.27 33.77 -12.69
N PRO A 682 14.45 32.97 -11.62
CA PRO A 682 15.23 31.74 -11.64
C PRO A 682 14.56 30.66 -12.49
N ASP A 683 15.30 29.64 -12.91
CA ASP A 683 14.78 28.54 -13.75
C ASP A 683 13.54 27.84 -13.16
N GLY A 684 13.49 27.72 -11.82
CA GLY A 684 12.36 27.16 -11.08
C GLY A 684 11.13 28.08 -10.99
N GLY A 685 11.19 29.30 -11.52
CA GLY A 685 10.14 30.31 -11.41
C GLY A 685 9.90 30.82 -9.99
N THR A 686 8.88 31.66 -9.83
CA THR A 686 8.46 32.25 -8.55
C THR A 686 6.93 32.23 -8.41
N ARG A 687 6.42 32.36 -7.18
CA ARG A 687 4.98 32.36 -6.92
C ARG A 687 4.35 33.72 -7.17
N ILE A 688 3.15 33.72 -7.74
CA ILE A 688 2.31 34.92 -7.89
C ILE A 688 1.24 34.90 -6.78
N LEU A 689 0.38 33.89 -6.78
CA LEU A 689 -0.66 33.64 -5.79
C LEU A 689 -0.64 32.16 -5.39
N ASP A 690 -0.56 31.85 -4.10
CA ASP A 690 -0.40 30.49 -3.61
C ASP A 690 -1.24 30.24 -2.35
N LYS A 691 -2.00 29.15 -2.36
CA LYS A 691 -2.66 28.57 -1.19
C LYS A 691 -2.52 27.05 -1.26
N CYS A 692 -1.29 26.57 -1.40
CA CYS A 692 -1.00 25.16 -1.63
C CYS A 692 0.25 24.75 -0.86
N THR A 693 0.22 23.57 -0.24
CA THR A 693 1.45 23.03 0.37
C THR A 693 2.53 22.88 -0.72
N VAL A 694 3.77 23.29 -0.45
CA VAL A 694 4.89 23.09 -1.39
C VAL A 694 5.03 21.62 -1.76
N GLY A 695 5.10 21.31 -3.05
CA GLY A 695 5.15 19.92 -3.54
C GLY A 695 3.83 19.16 -3.44
N ALA A 696 2.75 19.81 -3.01
CA ALA A 696 1.39 19.28 -3.03
C ALA A 696 0.57 19.81 -4.21
N ALA A 697 -0.63 19.26 -4.36
CA ALA A 697 -1.70 19.79 -5.19
C ALA A 697 -3.01 19.83 -4.38
N ASP A 698 -2.93 20.34 -3.15
CA ASP A 698 -4.01 20.32 -2.15
C ASP A 698 -4.75 21.67 -2.03
N GLY A 699 -4.44 22.60 -2.92
CA GLY A 699 -5.11 23.88 -3.10
C GLY A 699 -4.74 24.44 -4.46
N TRP A 700 -4.64 25.76 -4.57
CA TRP A 700 -4.30 26.40 -5.85
C TRP A 700 -2.95 27.10 -5.80
N THR A 701 -2.20 26.99 -6.90
CA THR A 701 -0.94 27.69 -7.15
C THR A 701 -1.00 28.35 -8.51
N PHE A 702 -0.79 29.67 -8.55
CA PHE A 702 -0.55 30.41 -9.78
C PHE A 702 0.87 30.99 -9.74
N ASP A 703 1.73 30.55 -10.66
CA ASP A 703 3.16 30.83 -10.64
C ASP A 703 3.76 31.06 -12.04
N THR A 704 5.06 31.39 -12.08
CA THR A 704 5.78 31.66 -13.33
C THR A 704 6.55 30.46 -13.90
N PHE A 705 6.19 29.22 -13.54
CA PHE A 705 6.96 28.05 -13.95
C PHE A 705 6.67 27.62 -15.41
N PRO A 706 7.68 27.16 -16.17
CA PRO A 706 9.12 27.24 -15.86
C PRO A 706 9.67 28.65 -16.10
N ARG A 707 10.58 29.10 -15.23
CA ARG A 707 11.23 30.43 -15.27
C ARG A 707 10.27 31.63 -15.32
N ASN A 708 9.87 32.01 -16.54
CA ASN A 708 9.04 33.14 -16.90
C ASN A 708 7.79 32.73 -17.70
N GLY A 709 7.40 31.46 -17.61
CA GLY A 709 6.12 30.95 -18.08
C GLY A 709 4.96 31.35 -17.17
N LEU A 710 3.82 30.67 -17.35
CA LEU A 710 2.68 30.72 -16.44
C LEU A 710 2.15 29.32 -16.20
N ARG A 711 1.81 29.00 -14.95
CA ARG A 711 1.18 27.72 -14.60
C ARG A 711 0.15 27.89 -13.50
N LEU A 712 -0.97 27.20 -13.66
CA LEU A 712 -2.00 26.99 -12.65
C LEU A 712 -2.01 25.52 -12.23
N ILE A 713 -1.88 25.25 -10.93
CA ILE A 713 -2.07 23.94 -10.31
C ILE A 713 -3.31 24.01 -9.42
N THR A 714 -4.17 22.99 -9.51
CA THR A 714 -5.32 22.77 -8.63
C THR A 714 -5.39 21.28 -8.27
N PRO A 715 -6.22 20.87 -7.29
CA PRO A 715 -6.47 19.44 -7.05
C PRO A 715 -7.14 18.74 -8.24
N SER A 716 -7.74 19.52 -9.16
CA SER A 716 -8.54 19.03 -10.29
C SER A 716 -7.81 19.14 -11.64
N GLY A 717 -6.52 19.50 -11.66
CA GLY A 717 -5.71 19.56 -12.87
C GLY A 717 -4.62 20.63 -12.85
N VAL A 718 -3.78 20.59 -13.89
CA VAL A 718 -2.67 21.51 -14.11
C VAL A 718 -2.71 22.03 -15.55
N VAL A 719 -2.45 23.32 -15.74
CA VAL A 719 -2.21 23.93 -17.05
C VAL A 719 -0.95 24.78 -16.98
N SER A 720 -0.08 24.67 -17.98
CA SER A 720 1.18 25.42 -18.08
C SER A 720 1.36 25.98 -19.49
N HIS A 721 2.03 27.13 -19.61
CA HIS A 721 2.39 27.74 -20.89
C HIS A 721 3.72 28.48 -20.78
N ASP A 722 4.58 28.39 -21.80
CA ASP A 722 5.78 29.23 -21.92
C ASP A 722 5.37 30.65 -22.35
N ALA A 723 4.92 31.44 -21.38
CA ALA A 723 4.41 32.80 -21.57
C ALA A 723 5.50 33.84 -21.88
N GLN A 724 6.78 33.50 -21.69
CA GLN A 724 7.93 34.35 -21.96
C GLN A 724 7.81 35.77 -21.37
N LEU A 725 7.40 35.87 -20.11
CA LEU A 725 7.34 37.15 -19.40
C LEU A 725 8.72 37.81 -19.40
N LYS A 726 8.77 39.11 -19.69
CA LYS A 726 10.03 39.86 -19.81
C LYS A 726 10.32 40.64 -18.54
N ALA A 727 11.57 40.58 -18.09
CA ALA A 727 12.02 41.35 -16.94
C ALA A 727 11.83 42.86 -17.18
N GLY A 728 11.23 43.56 -16.22
CA GLY A 728 10.98 44.99 -16.29
C GLY A 728 9.80 45.43 -17.16
N GLU A 729 9.05 44.52 -17.78
CA GLU A 729 7.82 44.83 -18.52
C GLU A 729 6.57 44.48 -17.71
N TRP A 730 5.61 45.41 -17.67
CA TRP A 730 4.32 45.18 -17.01
C TRP A 730 3.44 44.21 -17.80
N ALA A 731 2.89 43.23 -17.10
CA ALA A 731 1.96 42.25 -17.63
C ALA A 731 0.74 42.08 -16.72
N HIS A 732 -0.43 41.96 -17.34
CA HIS A 732 -1.63 41.45 -16.68
C HIS A 732 -1.70 39.93 -16.87
N VAL A 733 -1.70 39.19 -15.78
CA VAL A 733 -1.73 37.72 -15.79
C VAL A 733 -2.97 37.24 -15.06
N ALA A 734 -3.68 36.26 -15.63
CA ALA A 734 -4.85 35.69 -14.98
C ALA A 734 -4.96 34.18 -15.23
N ALA A 735 -5.62 33.49 -14.31
CA ALA A 735 -5.95 32.09 -14.43
C ALA A 735 -7.39 31.84 -13.97
N THR A 736 -8.17 31.09 -14.74
CA THR A 736 -9.54 30.69 -14.38
C THR A 736 -9.63 29.19 -14.18
N PHE A 737 -10.54 28.78 -13.32
CA PHE A 737 -10.85 27.39 -13.02
C PHE A 737 -12.37 27.21 -12.91
N GLN A 738 -12.89 26.14 -13.52
CA GLN A 738 -14.26 25.67 -13.34
C GLN A 738 -14.23 24.15 -13.15
N SER A 739 -14.72 23.64 -12.02
CA SER A 739 -14.80 22.20 -11.75
C SER A 739 -15.67 21.49 -12.78
N GLY A 740 -15.20 20.35 -13.30
CA GLY A 740 -15.82 19.62 -14.42
C GLY A 740 -15.79 20.36 -15.76
N GLY A 741 -15.12 21.52 -15.83
CA GLY A 741 -14.97 22.37 -17.01
C GLY A 741 -13.51 22.49 -17.44
N GLU A 742 -12.96 23.71 -17.45
CA GLU A 742 -11.58 23.98 -17.88
C GLU A 742 -10.76 24.76 -16.83
N LEU A 743 -9.44 24.51 -16.81
CA LEU A 743 -8.42 25.44 -16.33
C LEU A 743 -7.95 26.28 -17.52
N THR A 744 -7.82 27.60 -17.36
CA THR A 744 -7.39 28.48 -18.46
C THR A 744 -6.38 29.53 -17.97
N LEU A 745 -5.35 29.79 -18.77
CA LEU A 745 -4.35 30.85 -18.54
C LEU A 745 -4.56 32.01 -19.51
N TYR A 746 -4.32 33.22 -19.03
CA TYR A 746 -4.41 34.46 -19.80
C TYR A 746 -3.20 35.36 -19.59
N LEU A 747 -2.76 36.02 -20.67
CA LEU A 747 -1.73 37.06 -20.67
C LEU A 747 -2.26 38.28 -21.42
N ASN A 748 -2.24 39.43 -20.76
CA ASN A 748 -2.70 40.72 -21.30
C ASN A 748 -4.11 40.69 -21.91
N GLY A 749 -4.98 39.82 -21.39
CA GLY A 749 -6.37 39.67 -21.83
C GLY A 749 -6.62 38.50 -22.77
N ASP A 750 -5.57 37.97 -23.40
CA ASP A 750 -5.67 36.87 -24.37
C ASP A 750 -5.56 35.51 -23.69
N ARG A 751 -6.39 34.54 -24.12
CA ARG A 751 -6.29 33.13 -23.69
C ARG A 751 -5.06 32.50 -24.34
N ILE A 752 -4.12 32.04 -23.53
CA ILE A 752 -2.84 31.47 -24.01
C ILE A 752 -2.77 29.94 -23.87
N ALA A 753 -3.52 29.35 -22.93
CA ALA A 753 -3.57 27.90 -22.74
C ALA A 753 -4.83 27.47 -21.97
N SER A 754 -5.20 26.20 -22.11
CA SER A 754 -6.26 25.57 -21.33
C SER A 754 -6.06 24.07 -21.17
N ALA A 755 -6.65 23.50 -20.12
CA ALA A 755 -6.71 22.05 -19.88
C ALA A 755 -8.07 21.67 -19.27
N PRO A 756 -8.57 20.44 -19.47
CA PRO A 756 -9.79 19.97 -18.81
C PRO A 756 -9.61 19.87 -17.28
N ALA A 757 -10.63 20.27 -16.54
CA ALA A 757 -10.69 20.19 -15.08
C ALA A 757 -11.55 19.02 -14.62
N GLN A 758 -11.05 18.23 -13.67
CA GLN A 758 -11.81 17.14 -13.06
C GLN A 758 -13.00 17.66 -12.23
N PRO A 759 -14.13 16.93 -12.15
CA PRO A 759 -15.28 17.31 -11.36
C PRO A 759 -14.98 17.28 -9.85
N ARG A 760 -15.82 17.98 -9.08
CA ARG A 760 -15.62 18.12 -7.64
C ARG A 760 -15.85 16.75 -6.97
N PRO A 761 -15.03 16.38 -5.99
CA PRO A 761 -15.14 15.09 -5.31
C PRO A 761 -16.53 14.80 -4.72
N THR A 762 -17.22 15.81 -4.17
CA THR A 762 -18.55 15.63 -3.57
C THR A 762 -19.62 15.23 -4.60
N ALA A 763 -19.64 15.86 -5.78
CA ALA A 763 -20.61 15.51 -6.84
C ALA A 763 -20.34 14.10 -7.37
N GLN A 764 -19.06 13.74 -7.52
CA GLN A 764 -18.64 12.39 -7.88
C GLN A 764 -19.11 11.35 -6.83
N LEU A 765 -18.97 11.65 -5.54
CA LEU A 765 -19.35 10.74 -4.45
C LEU A 765 -20.87 10.54 -4.35
N GLN A 766 -21.67 11.58 -4.62
CA GLN A 766 -23.13 11.45 -4.73
C GLN A 766 -23.54 10.55 -5.90
N ARG A 767 -22.88 10.69 -7.06
CA ARG A 767 -23.10 9.81 -8.21
C ARG A 767 -22.71 8.37 -7.89
N ILE A 768 -21.55 8.16 -7.25
CA ILE A 768 -21.09 6.83 -6.81
C ILE A 768 -22.07 6.21 -5.80
N ARG A 769 -22.65 6.99 -4.88
CA ARG A 769 -23.71 6.52 -3.97
C ARG A 769 -24.94 6.04 -4.74
N LYS A 770 -25.50 6.87 -5.61
CA LYS A 770 -26.66 6.49 -6.45
C LYS A 770 -26.37 5.22 -7.25
N PHE A 771 -25.17 5.12 -7.81
CA PHE A 771 -24.72 3.96 -8.58
C PHE A 771 -24.60 2.70 -7.72
N HIS A 772 -23.99 2.80 -6.55
CA HIS A 772 -23.91 1.70 -5.58
C HIS A 772 -25.31 1.22 -5.18
N ASP A 773 -26.23 2.13 -4.88
CA ASP A 773 -27.60 1.78 -4.49
C ASP A 773 -28.36 1.12 -5.65
N ALA A 774 -28.09 1.54 -6.90
CA ALA A 774 -28.64 0.91 -8.10
C ALA A 774 -28.09 -0.51 -8.33
N LEU A 775 -26.80 -0.75 -8.06
CA LEU A 775 -26.19 -2.09 -8.09
C LEU A 775 -26.79 -3.00 -7.01
N HIS A 776 -26.96 -2.48 -5.79
CA HIS A 776 -27.62 -3.20 -4.69
C HIS A 776 -29.05 -3.58 -5.07
N ALA A 777 -29.85 -2.64 -5.59
CA ALA A 777 -31.20 -2.90 -6.06
C ALA A 777 -31.27 -3.93 -7.20
N ALA A 778 -30.19 -4.08 -7.98
CA ALA A 778 -30.04 -5.09 -9.02
C ALA A 778 -29.51 -6.45 -8.51
N GLY A 779 -29.22 -6.60 -7.21
CA GLY A 779 -28.66 -7.81 -6.61
C GLY A 779 -27.19 -8.07 -6.99
N MET A 780 -26.43 -7.01 -7.27
CA MET A 780 -25.05 -7.08 -7.76
C MET A 780 -24.00 -6.77 -6.67
N ASP A 781 -24.35 -6.90 -5.39
CA ASP A 781 -23.52 -6.46 -4.25
C ASP A 781 -22.10 -7.04 -4.20
N ARG A 782 -21.91 -8.22 -4.77
CA ARG A 782 -20.64 -8.95 -4.74
C ARG A 782 -19.79 -8.73 -5.99
N CYS A 783 -20.27 -7.99 -6.98
CA CYS A 783 -19.46 -7.66 -8.15
C CYS A 783 -18.38 -6.65 -7.80
N TYR A 784 -17.30 -6.62 -8.59
CA TYR A 784 -16.18 -5.72 -8.38
C TYR A 784 -16.63 -4.25 -8.26
N GLU A 785 -17.56 -3.80 -9.09
CA GLU A 785 -18.00 -2.41 -9.17
C GLU A 785 -18.76 -1.98 -7.92
N ALA A 786 -19.63 -2.86 -7.39
CA ALA A 786 -20.34 -2.61 -6.14
C ALA A 786 -19.36 -2.52 -4.97
N ARG A 787 -18.40 -3.45 -4.89
CA ARG A 787 -17.40 -3.49 -3.82
C ARG A 787 -16.41 -2.34 -3.89
N HIS A 788 -16.02 -1.91 -5.09
CA HIS A 788 -15.20 -0.72 -5.28
C HIS A 788 -15.97 0.55 -4.91
N ALA A 789 -17.22 0.70 -5.35
CA ALA A 789 -18.07 1.82 -4.95
C ALA A 789 -18.28 1.88 -3.43
N ALA A 790 -18.54 0.74 -2.78
CA ALA A 790 -18.64 0.65 -1.33
C ALA A 790 -17.34 1.10 -0.65
N LEU A 791 -16.17 0.65 -1.13
CA LEU A 791 -14.89 1.05 -0.57
C LEU A 791 -14.64 2.56 -0.69
N VAL A 792 -15.01 3.19 -1.82
CA VAL A 792 -14.93 4.65 -1.98
C VAL A 792 -15.75 5.36 -0.90
N LEU A 793 -16.97 4.87 -0.67
CA LEU A 793 -17.92 5.47 0.28
C LEU A 793 -17.50 5.23 1.74
N ASP A 794 -16.95 4.05 2.06
CA ASP A 794 -16.37 3.74 3.38
C ASP A 794 -15.16 4.64 3.69
N CYS A 795 -14.27 4.84 2.72
CA CYS A 795 -13.15 5.77 2.85
C CYS A 795 -13.64 7.20 3.10
N ALA A 796 -14.65 7.66 2.35
CA ALA A 796 -15.23 8.99 2.54
C ALA A 796 -15.85 9.16 3.94
N ALA A 797 -16.62 8.17 4.39
CA ALA A 797 -17.18 8.15 5.74
C ALA A 797 -16.10 8.18 6.84
N THR A 798 -14.99 7.47 6.61
CA THR A 798 -13.85 7.46 7.54
C THR A 798 -13.21 8.84 7.68
N VAL A 799 -13.14 9.62 6.60
CA VAL A 799 -12.64 11.00 6.65
C VAL A 799 -13.50 11.86 7.58
N VAL A 800 -14.83 11.82 7.39
CA VAL A 800 -15.84 12.51 8.22
C VAL A 800 -15.64 12.14 9.69
N GLN A 801 -15.66 10.83 9.97
CA GLN A 801 -15.60 10.29 11.32
C GLN A 801 -14.29 10.64 12.03
N ARG A 802 -13.15 10.50 11.33
CA ARG A 802 -11.84 10.85 11.89
C ARG A 802 -11.79 12.32 12.31
N ARG A 803 -12.27 13.23 11.46
CA ARG A 803 -12.29 14.67 11.76
C ARG A 803 -13.20 14.98 12.94
N GLN A 804 -14.40 14.38 12.98
CA GLN A 804 -15.30 14.53 14.11
C GLN A 804 -14.64 14.07 15.41
N MET A 805 -13.98 12.91 15.39
CA MET A 805 -13.27 12.38 16.56
C MET A 805 -12.09 13.27 16.99
N LEU A 806 -11.36 13.88 16.05
CA LEU A 806 -10.32 14.87 16.38
C LEU A 806 -10.92 16.13 17.02
N ALA A 807 -12.00 16.66 16.46
CA ALA A 807 -12.68 17.86 16.96
C ALA A 807 -13.30 17.63 18.36
N GLU A 808 -13.84 16.44 18.61
CA GLU A 808 -14.39 16.02 19.91
C GLU A 808 -13.31 15.58 20.91
N GLY A 809 -12.04 15.50 20.51
CA GLY A 809 -10.94 15.02 21.36
C GLY A 809 -10.97 13.52 21.65
N LYS A 810 -11.78 12.75 20.93
CA LYS A 810 -11.84 11.28 21.00
C LYS A 810 -10.67 10.62 20.27
N LEU A 811 -10.11 11.28 19.27
CA LEU A 811 -8.85 10.91 18.64
C LEU A 811 -7.80 11.97 18.97
N LYS A 812 -6.60 11.53 19.36
CA LYS A 812 -5.49 12.45 19.65
C LYS A 812 -4.84 12.89 18.33
N PRO A 813 -4.58 14.20 18.13
CA PRO A 813 -3.79 14.67 17.01
C PRO A 813 -2.37 14.08 17.04
N LEU A 814 -1.77 13.91 15.87
CA LEU A 814 -0.38 13.48 15.73
C LEU A 814 0.58 14.57 16.27
N PRO A 815 1.72 14.20 16.89
CA PRO A 815 2.54 15.12 17.70
C PRO A 815 3.27 16.24 16.92
N GLU A 816 3.08 16.35 15.61
CA GLU A 816 3.67 17.37 14.73
C GLU A 816 2.62 17.89 13.73
N PRO A 817 2.39 19.21 13.62
CA PRO A 817 1.41 19.74 12.67
C PRO A 817 1.60 19.31 11.21
N PRO A 818 2.83 19.25 10.66
CA PRO A 818 3.04 18.73 9.30
C PRO A 818 2.65 17.26 9.14
N ARG A 819 2.83 16.45 10.19
CA ARG A 819 2.45 15.04 10.20
C ARG A 819 0.94 14.87 10.24
N GLN A 820 0.25 15.63 11.09
CA GLN A 820 -1.21 15.66 11.14
C GLN A 820 -1.79 16.06 9.77
N LEU A 821 -1.28 17.14 9.18
CA LEU A 821 -1.72 17.61 7.86
C LEU A 821 -1.49 16.55 6.77
N ALA A 822 -0.33 15.90 6.77
CA ALA A 822 -0.03 14.85 5.79
C ALA A 822 -0.94 13.63 5.95
N ALA A 823 -1.26 13.24 7.19
CA ALA A 823 -2.20 12.16 7.47
C ALA A 823 -3.60 12.52 6.95
N ASP A 824 -4.14 13.68 7.30
CA ASP A 824 -5.48 14.10 6.84
C ASP A 824 -5.56 14.19 5.31
N ARG A 825 -4.48 14.66 4.67
CA ARG A 825 -4.34 14.64 3.21
C ARG A 825 -4.35 13.23 2.63
N SER A 826 -3.67 12.25 3.25
CA SER A 826 -3.64 10.88 2.73
C SER A 826 -5.02 10.22 2.74
N TYR A 827 -5.84 10.50 3.75
CA TYR A 827 -7.24 10.08 3.79
C TYR A 827 -8.05 10.69 2.63
N ALA A 828 -7.97 12.00 2.44
CA ALA A 828 -8.68 12.68 1.35
C ALA A 828 -8.24 12.17 -0.03
N GLU A 829 -6.93 12.10 -0.29
CA GLU A 829 -6.40 11.60 -1.57
C GLU A 829 -6.83 10.17 -1.89
N THR A 830 -6.99 9.32 -0.88
CA THR A 830 -7.43 7.94 -1.06
C THR A 830 -8.83 7.87 -1.66
N VAL A 831 -9.76 8.69 -1.16
CA VAL A 831 -11.13 8.81 -1.70
C VAL A 831 -11.09 9.25 -3.16
N LEU A 832 -10.26 10.24 -3.49
CA LEU A 832 -10.10 10.75 -4.86
C LEU A 832 -9.56 9.71 -5.81
N LYS A 833 -8.48 9.02 -5.41
CA LYS A 833 -7.82 7.99 -6.21
C LYS A 833 -8.79 6.85 -6.49
N LEU A 834 -9.48 6.33 -5.48
CA LEU A 834 -10.49 5.25 -5.65
C LEU A 834 -11.64 5.70 -6.54
N GLY A 835 -12.21 6.89 -6.30
CA GLY A 835 -13.30 7.43 -7.11
C GLY A 835 -12.92 7.60 -8.58
N GLN A 836 -11.74 8.15 -8.86
CA GLN A 836 -11.18 8.24 -10.22
C GLN A 836 -10.96 6.86 -10.84
N GLY A 837 -10.44 5.93 -10.05
CA GLY A 837 -10.21 4.55 -10.45
C GLY A 837 -11.48 3.85 -10.91
N LEU A 838 -12.53 3.92 -10.09
CA LEU A 838 -13.85 3.39 -10.44
C LEU A 838 -14.40 4.06 -11.70
N GLN A 839 -14.31 5.39 -11.79
CA GLN A 839 -14.73 6.13 -12.99
C GLN A 839 -14.04 5.63 -14.26
N ASN A 840 -12.72 5.42 -14.21
CA ASN A 840 -11.94 4.93 -15.34
C ASN A 840 -12.44 3.56 -15.81
N VAL A 841 -12.73 2.66 -14.86
CA VAL A 841 -13.28 1.33 -15.17
C VAL A 841 -14.65 1.45 -15.85
N LEU A 842 -15.55 2.27 -15.28
CA LEU A 842 -16.90 2.44 -15.81
C LEU A 842 -16.89 3.10 -17.19
N ASN A 843 -16.02 4.08 -17.43
CA ASN A 843 -15.85 4.68 -18.75
C ASN A 843 -15.39 3.64 -19.79
N ALA A 844 -14.52 2.71 -19.41
CA ALA A 844 -14.07 1.64 -20.30
C ALA A 844 -15.20 0.64 -20.66
N TYR A 845 -16.34 0.66 -19.97
CA TYR A 845 -17.47 -0.22 -20.26
C TYR A 845 -18.42 0.31 -21.33
N GLU A 846 -18.33 1.61 -21.67
CA GLU A 846 -19.21 2.28 -22.65
C GLU A 846 -19.32 1.52 -23.97
N GLN A 847 -18.20 0.95 -24.43
CA GLN A 847 -18.11 0.25 -25.72
C GLN A 847 -17.91 -1.26 -25.54
N SER A 848 -18.18 -1.82 -24.37
CA SER A 848 -17.97 -3.25 -24.12
C SER A 848 -19.12 -4.11 -24.66
N ASP A 849 -18.80 -5.23 -25.30
CA ASP A 849 -19.79 -6.23 -25.72
C ASP A 849 -20.21 -7.19 -24.60
N ASP A 850 -19.48 -7.20 -23.48
CA ASP A 850 -19.76 -8.05 -22.33
C ASP A 850 -21.10 -7.65 -21.67
N ALA A 851 -21.96 -8.64 -21.44
CA ALA A 851 -23.32 -8.39 -20.95
C ALA A 851 -23.35 -7.82 -19.52
N HIS A 852 -22.43 -8.25 -18.64
CA HIS A 852 -22.30 -7.71 -17.29
C HIS A 852 -21.84 -6.26 -17.35
N LYS A 853 -20.77 -5.95 -18.11
CA LYS A 853 -20.23 -4.59 -18.25
C LYS A 853 -21.25 -3.61 -18.83
N ARG A 854 -22.02 -4.01 -19.85
CA ARG A 854 -23.11 -3.17 -20.40
C ARG A 854 -24.16 -2.86 -19.35
N ARG A 855 -24.60 -3.89 -18.62
CA ARG A 855 -25.59 -3.72 -17.55
C ARG A 855 -25.09 -2.75 -16.46
N VAL A 856 -23.83 -2.88 -16.07
CA VAL A 856 -23.21 -1.97 -15.10
C VAL A 856 -23.14 -0.53 -15.65
N PHE A 857 -22.76 -0.36 -16.91
CA PHE A 857 -22.69 0.97 -17.54
C PHE A 857 -24.07 1.65 -17.67
N GLU A 858 -25.12 0.89 -17.96
CA GLU A 858 -26.51 1.39 -17.91
C GLU A 858 -26.89 1.92 -16.51
N LEU A 859 -26.52 1.19 -15.45
CA LEU A 859 -26.76 1.65 -14.06
C LEU A 859 -25.92 2.89 -13.72
N TRP A 860 -24.71 3.00 -14.26
CA TRP A 860 -23.83 4.16 -14.05
C TRP A 860 -24.31 5.43 -14.76
N THR A 861 -24.87 5.29 -15.96
CA THR A 861 -25.40 6.42 -16.76
C THR A 861 -26.74 6.93 -16.19
N THR A 862 -27.55 6.05 -15.62
CA THR A 862 -28.80 6.44 -14.93
C THR A 862 -28.58 7.07 -13.56
N ALA A 863 -27.37 6.96 -13.00
CA ALA A 863 -27.00 7.54 -11.70
C ALA A 863 -26.60 9.03 -11.75
N GLU A 864 -26.67 9.69 -12.90
CA GLU A 864 -26.31 11.13 -13.06
C GLU A 864 -27.12 12.08 -12.16
#